data_AF-H3AYG9-F1
#
_entry.id   AF-H3AYG9-F1
#
_cell.length_a   1.000
_cell.length_b   1.000
_cell.length_c   1.000
_cell.angle_alpha   90.00
_cell.angle_beta   90.00
_cell.angle_gamma   90.00
#
_symmetry.space_group_name_H-M   'P 1'
#
loop_
_entity.id
_entity.type
_entity.pdbx_description
1 polymer ?
#
loop_
_entity_poly.entity_id
_entity_poly.type
_entity_poly.pdbx_seq_one_letter_code
_entity_poly.pdbx_strand_id
1 'polypeptide(L)'
;KKTNPLAAFVLQAEKRARLAAVMNALEEGAESDAQKEEEEASPPTSLQPTAPASPIVAPTPEPVLADAVEKSTSKSVTDDEAEYEDGRGFGIGELVWGKLRGFSWWPGRIVSWWMTGRSRAAEGTRWVMWFGDGKFSVVCVEKLMPLSSFSNAFHQTTYNKQPMYRKAIYEVLQVASTRAGKIFPACPESDETDTSKAIDIQNKQMVEWAFEGFQPTGPKGLEPPEEERNPYKEVYTEMWVESEAAAYAPPPPAKKPRKSTEKPKVKEIIDERTRERLIYEIRQKCRNIEADLCIACGSLNVSLEHPLFIGGMCQNCKNCFLECAYQYDDDGYQSYCTICCGGREVLMCGNNNCCRCFCVECVDLLVGPGAAQAAIKEDPWNCYMCGHKGIYGLLRRREDWPSRLQLFFANNHDQEFDPPKLYPPVPAEKRKPIRVLSLFDGIATGLLVLKDLGIQVERYIASEVCEDSITVGMVRHQGKIMYVGDVRNVTRNHIEEWGPFDIVIGGSPCNDLSIVNPARKGLFGKMIILKKKSSVENNTVIQFWGFTEVHKPGSRDGRWCNGILECNPVMIDAKEVSAAHRARYFWGNLPGMNRPLVATVNDKLELQECLEHGRVAKFSKVRTITTRSNSIKQGKDQHFPVFMNEKEDILWCTEMER
;
A
#
# COMPACT_ATOMS: atom_id res chain seq x y z
N LYS A 1 23.12 19.33 58.35
CA LYS A 1 23.52 19.69 56.96
C LYS A 1 23.13 18.52 56.06
N LYS A 2 21.94 18.55 55.45
CA LYS A 2 21.43 17.50 54.55
C LYS A 2 21.85 17.85 53.13
N THR A 3 22.63 16.98 52.50
CA THR A 3 23.10 17.10 51.11
C THR A 3 21.95 16.88 50.14
N ASN A 4 21.79 17.81 49.19
CA ASN A 4 20.76 17.78 48.14
C ASN A 4 21.03 16.60 47.17
N PRO A 5 20.13 15.60 47.05
CA PRO A 5 20.31 14.45 46.15
C PRO A 5 20.46 14.84 44.68
N LEU A 6 19.88 15.98 44.29
CA LEU A 6 19.94 16.51 42.92
C LEU A 6 21.39 16.92 42.55
N ALA A 7 22.11 17.51 43.51
CA ALA A 7 23.49 17.92 43.30
C ALA A 7 24.44 16.72 43.14
N ALA A 8 24.17 15.61 43.85
CA ALA A 8 24.93 14.38 43.70
C ALA A 8 24.70 13.70 42.34
N PHE A 9 23.47 13.75 41.82
CA PHE A 9 23.12 13.17 40.53
C PHE A 9 23.69 13.97 39.35
N VAL A 10 23.64 15.30 39.42
CA VAL A 10 24.26 16.19 38.41
C VAL A 10 25.78 15.99 38.37
N LEU A 11 26.45 15.89 39.53
CA LEU A 11 27.88 15.61 39.59
C LEU A 11 28.27 14.25 38.98
N GLN A 12 27.38 13.25 39.10
CA GLN A 12 27.61 11.91 38.57
C GLN A 12 27.36 11.86 37.05
N ALA A 13 26.39 12.63 36.54
CA ALA A 13 26.17 12.81 35.11
C ALA A 13 27.33 13.56 34.44
N GLU A 14 27.84 14.64 35.06
CA GLU A 14 29.01 15.37 34.57
C GLU A 14 30.28 14.51 34.56
N LYS A 15 30.46 13.65 35.57
CA LYS A 15 31.57 12.68 35.58
C LYS A 15 31.47 11.67 34.44
N ARG A 16 30.27 11.18 34.12
CA ARG A 16 30.04 10.24 33.01
C ARG A 16 30.26 10.90 31.64
N ALA A 17 29.81 12.15 31.48
CA ALA A 17 30.05 12.93 30.25
C ALA A 17 31.54 13.21 30.03
N ARG A 18 32.29 13.51 31.09
CA ARG A 18 33.76 13.67 31.01
C ARG A 18 34.48 12.38 30.68
N LEU A 19 34.05 11.23 31.24
CA LEU A 19 34.62 9.93 30.90
C LEU A 19 34.37 9.55 29.43
N ALA A 20 33.17 9.84 28.90
CA ALA A 20 32.86 9.62 27.49
C ALA A 20 33.72 10.52 26.57
N ALA A 21 33.92 11.79 26.94
CA ALA A 21 34.79 12.69 26.17
C ALA A 21 36.27 12.26 26.19
N VAL A 22 36.75 11.70 27.31
CA VAL A 22 38.12 11.17 27.41
C VAL A 22 38.29 9.88 26.60
N MET A 23 37.28 9.00 26.56
CA MET A 23 37.32 7.79 25.74
C MET A 23 37.34 8.12 24.23
N ASN A 24 36.52 9.09 23.80
CA ASN A 24 36.53 9.55 22.41
C ASN A 24 37.86 10.19 22.00
N ALA A 25 38.49 10.97 22.91
CA ALA A 25 39.80 11.58 22.64
C ALA A 25 40.94 10.55 22.59
N LEU A 26 40.80 9.40 23.26
CA LEU A 26 41.76 8.29 23.19
C LEU A 26 41.62 7.47 21.89
N GLU A 27 40.40 7.35 21.35
CA GLU A 27 40.15 6.71 20.05
C GLU A 27 40.67 7.57 18.89
N GLU A 28 40.47 8.89 18.93
CA GLU A 28 41.01 9.82 17.91
C GLU A 28 42.55 9.91 17.92
N GLY A 29 43.18 9.70 19.09
CA GLY A 29 44.65 9.66 19.20
C GLY A 29 45.27 8.39 18.61
N ALA A 30 44.58 7.24 18.74
CA ALA A 30 45.07 5.95 18.26
C ALA A 30 45.03 5.81 16.73
N GLU A 31 44.12 6.50 16.04
CA GLU A 31 44.09 6.54 14.57
C GLU A 31 45.20 7.40 13.96
N SER A 32 45.77 8.34 14.73
CA SER A 32 46.82 9.26 14.23
C SER A 32 48.25 8.71 14.30
N ASP A 33 48.51 7.73 15.17
CA ASP A 33 49.84 7.10 15.35
C ASP A 33 50.07 5.89 14.41
N ALA A 34 49.04 5.40 13.72
CA ALA A 34 49.15 4.26 12.81
C ALA A 34 49.58 4.62 11.37
N GLN A 35 49.80 5.91 11.05
CA GLN A 35 50.10 6.39 9.68
C GLN A 35 51.53 6.94 9.48
N LYS A 36 52.51 6.61 10.36
CA LYS A 36 53.86 7.21 10.26
C LYS A 36 55.08 6.28 10.28
N GLU A 37 54.92 4.97 10.16
CA GLU A 37 56.08 4.07 9.97
C GLU A 37 55.81 3.09 8.83
N GLU A 38 56.34 3.38 7.64
CA GLU A 38 56.98 2.43 6.70
C GLU A 38 57.29 3.11 5.35
N GLU A 39 58.48 3.70 5.24
CA GLU A 39 59.13 3.96 3.95
C GLU A 39 60.66 3.89 4.16
N GLU A 40 61.29 2.73 3.89
CA GLU A 40 62.58 2.63 3.18
C GLU A 40 63.08 1.18 2.99
N ALA A 41 63.55 0.93 1.76
CA ALA A 41 64.53 -0.06 1.29
C ALA A 41 64.06 -1.44 0.71
N SER A 42 64.48 -1.67 -0.54
CA SER A 42 64.48 -2.91 -1.36
C SER A 42 65.91 -3.12 -1.94
N PRO A 43 66.26 -4.15 -2.77
CA PRO A 43 65.76 -5.52 -3.04
C PRO A 43 66.97 -6.54 -3.16
N PRO A 44 67.06 -7.61 -4.01
CA PRO A 44 66.08 -8.45 -4.77
C PRO A 44 66.31 -10.00 -4.75
N THR A 45 65.31 -10.80 -5.21
CA THR A 45 65.35 -11.84 -6.30
C THR A 45 64.48 -13.11 -6.12
N SER A 46 63.74 -13.43 -7.21
CA SER A 46 63.48 -14.76 -7.83
C SER A 46 62.23 -15.62 -7.51
N LEU A 47 61.36 -15.69 -8.54
CA LEU A 47 60.51 -16.80 -9.05
C LEU A 47 59.12 -17.13 -8.41
N GLN A 48 58.11 -17.04 -9.29
CA GLN A 48 56.65 -17.33 -9.24
C GLN A 48 56.28 -18.82 -8.99
N PRO A 49 54.99 -19.26 -8.73
CA PRO A 49 53.75 -18.78 -9.39
C PRO A 49 52.35 -18.81 -8.66
N THR A 50 51.44 -17.99 -9.20
CA THR A 50 49.96 -18.12 -9.43
C THR A 50 48.91 -18.19 -8.30
N ALA A 51 48.01 -17.18 -8.29
CA ALA A 51 46.54 -17.26 -8.10
C ALA A 51 45.86 -15.93 -8.55
N PRO A 52 44.53 -15.89 -8.85
CA PRO A 52 43.90 -15.01 -9.85
C PRO A 52 43.37 -13.66 -9.31
N ALA A 53 43.27 -12.68 -10.21
CA ALA A 53 42.71 -11.35 -9.98
C ALA A 53 41.26 -11.22 -10.46
N SER A 54 40.45 -10.51 -9.67
CA SER A 54 39.12 -9.98 -10.01
C SER A 54 39.19 -8.94 -11.14
N PRO A 55 38.15 -8.79 -11.99
CA PRO A 55 38.18 -7.83 -13.08
C PRO A 55 37.74 -6.42 -12.67
N ILE A 56 38.39 -5.47 -13.34
CA ILE A 56 38.30 -4.02 -13.25
C ILE A 56 37.20 -3.48 -14.18
N VAL A 57 36.57 -2.39 -13.75
CA VAL A 57 35.63 -1.53 -14.49
C VAL A 57 36.36 -0.76 -15.59
N ALA A 58 35.87 -0.80 -16.83
CA ALA A 58 36.38 -0.01 -17.96
C ALA A 58 35.35 1.08 -18.38
N PRO A 59 35.79 2.26 -18.86
CA PRO A 59 34.95 3.41 -19.15
C PRO A 59 34.33 3.40 -20.56
N THR A 60 33.19 4.07 -20.69
CA THR A 60 32.42 4.28 -21.93
C THR A 60 33.11 5.30 -22.86
N PRO A 61 33.18 5.08 -24.19
CA PRO A 61 33.63 6.09 -25.14
C PRO A 61 32.46 6.93 -25.71
N GLU A 62 32.69 8.23 -25.86
CA GLU A 62 31.85 9.16 -26.64
C GLU A 62 32.04 8.93 -28.17
N PRO A 63 31.02 9.18 -29.03
CA PRO A 63 31.19 9.15 -30.48
C PRO A 63 31.34 10.55 -31.10
N VAL A 64 32.16 10.59 -32.15
CA VAL A 64 32.57 11.74 -32.97
C VAL A 64 31.59 11.95 -34.15
N LEU A 65 31.36 13.21 -34.52
CA LEU A 65 30.57 13.68 -35.68
C LEU A 65 31.26 13.42 -37.03
N ALA A 66 30.47 13.07 -38.06
CA ALA A 66 30.78 13.33 -39.48
C ALA A 66 29.49 13.40 -40.32
N ASP A 67 29.44 14.36 -41.24
CA ASP A 67 28.28 14.84 -42.02
C ASP A 67 27.86 13.99 -43.24
N ALA A 68 26.53 14.04 -43.49
CA ALA A 68 25.70 14.04 -44.72
C ALA A 68 26.16 13.40 -46.05
N VAL A 69 25.27 12.62 -46.72
CA VAL A 69 24.32 13.05 -47.79
C VAL A 69 23.24 11.96 -48.06
N GLU A 70 21.97 12.40 -48.01
CA GLU A 70 20.66 11.96 -48.60
C GLU A 70 20.52 10.63 -49.38
N LYS A 71 19.41 9.85 -49.34
CA LYS A 71 17.99 10.24 -49.47
C LYS A 71 17.05 9.02 -49.22
N SER A 72 15.91 9.27 -48.56
CA SER A 72 14.55 8.75 -48.84
C SER A 72 13.73 8.19 -47.66
N THR A 73 12.57 8.83 -47.48
CA THR A 73 11.30 8.37 -46.92
C THR A 73 11.17 8.13 -45.40
N SER A 74 10.71 9.20 -44.76
CA SER A 74 9.88 9.21 -43.55
C SER A 74 8.77 8.15 -43.56
N LYS A 75 8.70 7.34 -42.49
CA LYS A 75 7.45 6.77 -41.98
C LYS A 75 7.27 7.21 -40.53
N SER A 76 6.32 8.12 -40.34
CA SER A 76 5.65 8.37 -39.07
C SER A 76 5.09 7.05 -38.54
N VAL A 77 5.40 6.68 -37.29
CA VAL A 77 4.73 5.59 -36.59
C VAL A 77 3.28 6.01 -36.36
N THR A 78 2.38 5.49 -37.18
CA THR A 78 0.93 5.59 -37.01
C THR A 78 0.50 4.66 -35.89
N ASP A 79 -0.35 5.16 -35.01
CA ASP A 79 -0.84 4.58 -33.76
C ASP A 79 -1.95 3.51 -33.99
N ASP A 80 -1.76 2.65 -35.00
CA ASP A 80 -2.77 1.69 -35.52
C ASP A 80 -2.38 0.21 -35.32
N GLU A 81 -1.41 -0.10 -34.45
CA GLU A 81 -1.06 -1.49 -34.13
C GLU A 81 -2.04 -2.06 -33.08
N ALA A 82 -2.98 -2.88 -33.55
CA ALA A 82 -3.95 -3.61 -32.74
C ALA A 82 -3.28 -4.41 -31.62
N GLU A 83 -3.88 -4.39 -30.42
CA GLU A 83 -3.26 -4.95 -29.22
C GLU A 83 -3.10 -6.48 -29.31
N TYR A 84 -1.90 -6.96 -28.97
CA TYR A 84 -1.49 -8.36 -28.99
C TYR A 84 -1.41 -9.00 -30.39
N GLU A 85 -1.35 -8.19 -31.46
CA GLU A 85 -0.99 -8.65 -32.81
C GLU A 85 0.54 -8.72 -33.02
N ASP A 86 1.30 -9.02 -31.97
CA ASP A 86 2.78 -9.11 -31.98
C ASP A 86 3.31 -10.47 -32.50
N GLY A 87 2.44 -11.34 -33.01
CA GLY A 87 2.77 -12.68 -33.50
C GLY A 87 3.21 -13.68 -32.42
N ARG A 88 3.16 -13.32 -31.13
CA ARG A 88 3.59 -14.19 -30.02
C ARG A 88 2.47 -15.04 -29.42
N GLY A 89 1.27 -15.00 -30.00
CA GLY A 89 0.10 -15.80 -29.59
C GLY A 89 -0.68 -15.19 -28.43
N PHE A 90 -1.85 -15.76 -28.14
CA PHE A 90 -2.80 -15.32 -27.11
C PHE A 90 -3.36 -13.91 -27.33
N GLY A 91 -4.44 -13.82 -28.11
CA GLY A 91 -5.20 -12.60 -28.34
C GLY A 91 -6.25 -12.30 -27.26
N ILE A 92 -6.85 -11.11 -27.35
CA ILE A 92 -7.89 -10.66 -26.41
C ILE A 92 -9.08 -11.61 -26.43
N GLY A 93 -9.56 -11.97 -25.24
CA GLY A 93 -10.69 -12.86 -25.04
C GLY A 93 -10.31 -14.35 -24.96
N GLU A 94 -9.08 -14.74 -25.29
CA GLU A 94 -8.66 -16.14 -25.16
C GLU A 94 -8.67 -16.63 -23.71
N LEU A 95 -9.11 -17.88 -23.52
CA LEU A 95 -9.05 -18.55 -22.22
C LEU A 95 -7.72 -19.28 -22.08
N VAL A 96 -7.04 -19.05 -20.96
CA VAL A 96 -5.67 -19.52 -20.74
C VAL A 96 -5.49 -20.12 -19.36
N TRP A 97 -4.47 -20.95 -19.22
CA TRP A 97 -3.82 -21.27 -17.97
C TRP A 97 -2.60 -20.39 -17.81
N GLY A 98 -2.41 -19.81 -16.62
CA GLY A 98 -1.20 -19.05 -16.32
C GLY A 98 -0.46 -19.59 -15.10
N LYS A 99 0.87 -19.54 -15.17
CA LYS A 99 1.76 -20.02 -14.09
C LYS A 99 2.32 -18.84 -13.30
N LEU A 100 1.75 -18.59 -12.12
CA LEU A 100 2.30 -17.66 -11.14
C LEU A 100 3.27 -18.37 -10.19
N ARG A 101 4.30 -17.64 -9.73
CA ARG A 101 5.28 -18.17 -8.77
C ARG A 101 4.57 -18.50 -7.45
N GLY A 102 4.73 -19.72 -6.95
CA GLY A 102 4.09 -20.17 -5.71
C GLY A 102 2.66 -20.71 -5.85
N PHE A 103 2.05 -20.62 -7.04
CA PHE A 103 0.70 -21.13 -7.30
C PHE A 103 0.70 -22.31 -8.28
N SER A 104 -0.33 -23.17 -8.23
CA SER A 104 -0.64 -24.10 -9.32
C SER A 104 -0.99 -23.31 -10.60
N TRP A 105 -0.98 -23.97 -11.76
CA TRP A 105 -1.52 -23.37 -12.98
C TRP A 105 -2.96 -22.92 -12.73
N TRP A 106 -3.26 -21.66 -12.99
CA TRP A 106 -4.56 -21.06 -12.66
C TRP A 106 -5.29 -20.63 -13.94
N PRO A 107 -6.61 -20.82 -14.05
CA PRO A 107 -7.35 -20.41 -15.24
C PRO A 107 -7.58 -18.90 -15.27
N GLY A 108 -7.45 -18.29 -16.44
CA GLY A 108 -7.67 -16.88 -16.68
C GLY A 108 -8.14 -16.59 -18.09
N ARG A 109 -8.39 -15.31 -18.36
CA ARG A 109 -8.77 -14.79 -19.67
C ARG A 109 -7.82 -13.67 -20.06
N ILE A 110 -7.35 -13.68 -21.29
CA ILE A 110 -6.60 -12.56 -21.85
C ILE A 110 -7.54 -11.38 -21.98
N VAL A 111 -7.16 -10.28 -21.37
CA VAL A 111 -7.87 -9.02 -21.43
C VAL A 111 -6.90 -7.97 -21.89
N SER A 112 -7.44 -6.87 -22.36
CA SER A 112 -6.57 -5.74 -22.61
C SER A 112 -6.21 -4.98 -21.33
N TRP A 113 -5.12 -4.24 -21.40
CA TRP A 113 -4.80 -3.16 -20.48
C TRP A 113 -5.95 -2.16 -20.23
N TRP A 114 -6.85 -1.88 -21.18
CA TRP A 114 -8.03 -1.03 -20.87
C TRP A 114 -8.87 -1.65 -19.75
N MET A 115 -9.13 -2.96 -19.81
CA MET A 115 -9.90 -3.64 -18.75
C MET A 115 -9.26 -3.58 -17.36
N THR A 116 -7.95 -3.36 -17.29
CA THR A 116 -7.20 -3.35 -16.03
C THR A 116 -7.07 -1.95 -15.44
N GLY A 117 -7.31 -0.89 -16.23
CA GLY A 117 -7.05 0.50 -15.81
C GLY A 117 -5.57 0.74 -15.49
N ARG A 118 -4.66 0.02 -16.17
CA ARG A 118 -3.20 0.06 -16.01
C ARG A 118 -2.55 0.26 -17.39
N SER A 119 -1.23 0.43 -17.44
CA SER A 119 -0.49 0.61 -18.71
C SER A 119 -0.53 -0.63 -19.62
N ARG A 120 -0.30 -0.40 -20.93
CA ARG A 120 -0.11 -1.46 -21.95
C ARG A 120 0.92 -2.48 -21.47
N ALA A 121 0.61 -3.76 -21.67
CA ALA A 121 1.54 -4.84 -21.37
C ALA A 121 2.79 -4.68 -22.27
N ALA A 122 3.98 -4.94 -21.73
CA ALA A 122 5.20 -4.96 -22.52
C ALA A 122 5.12 -6.06 -23.60
N GLU A 123 5.88 -5.91 -24.66
CA GLU A 123 5.94 -6.89 -25.76
C GLU A 123 6.29 -8.29 -25.21
N GLY A 124 5.56 -9.33 -25.64
CA GLY A 124 5.70 -10.68 -25.09
C GLY A 124 5.07 -10.93 -23.71
N THR A 125 4.26 -9.99 -23.22
CA THR A 125 3.42 -10.18 -22.03
C THR A 125 1.94 -9.93 -22.35
N ARG A 126 1.05 -10.48 -21.54
CA ARG A 126 -0.41 -10.30 -21.64
C ARG A 126 -1.00 -9.96 -20.29
N TRP A 127 -2.01 -9.10 -20.29
CA TRP A 127 -2.88 -8.95 -19.14
C TRP A 127 -3.83 -10.16 -19.03
N VAL A 128 -3.79 -10.82 -17.87
CA VAL A 128 -4.65 -11.95 -17.54
C VAL A 128 -5.59 -11.53 -16.43
N MET A 129 -6.89 -11.65 -16.66
CA MET A 129 -7.91 -11.62 -15.61
C MET A 129 -8.10 -13.06 -15.08
N TRP A 130 -7.91 -13.27 -13.79
CA TRP A 130 -8.01 -14.59 -13.17
C TRP A 130 -9.45 -14.93 -12.79
N PHE A 131 -9.89 -16.14 -13.11
CA PHE A 131 -11.17 -16.66 -12.61
C PHE A 131 -11.08 -16.95 -11.10
N GLY A 132 -12.22 -16.85 -10.41
CA GLY A 132 -12.36 -17.05 -8.96
C GLY A 132 -12.35 -15.75 -8.17
N ASP A 133 -11.32 -14.91 -8.33
CA ASP A 133 -11.16 -13.65 -7.60
C ASP A 133 -11.21 -12.38 -8.48
N GLY A 134 -11.15 -12.52 -9.81
CA GLY A 134 -11.26 -11.41 -10.76
C GLY A 134 -10.07 -10.45 -10.75
N LYS A 135 -8.93 -10.83 -10.15
CA LYS A 135 -7.72 -10.01 -10.14
C LYS A 135 -7.03 -10.02 -11.51
N PHE A 136 -6.16 -9.03 -11.72
CA PHE A 136 -5.40 -8.89 -12.95
C PHE A 136 -3.91 -9.08 -12.68
N SER A 137 -3.19 -9.68 -13.61
CA SER A 137 -1.73 -9.74 -13.59
C SER A 137 -1.16 -9.66 -15.00
N VAL A 138 0.03 -9.10 -15.13
CA VAL A 138 0.82 -9.19 -16.36
C VAL A 138 1.58 -10.50 -16.32
N VAL A 139 1.42 -11.33 -17.36
CA VAL A 139 2.03 -12.66 -17.45
C VAL A 139 2.81 -12.76 -18.75
N CYS A 140 4.05 -13.23 -18.68
CA CYS A 140 4.86 -13.54 -19.87
C CYS A 140 4.21 -14.67 -20.67
N VAL A 141 4.23 -14.57 -22.00
CA VAL A 141 3.64 -15.57 -22.90
C VAL A 141 4.17 -16.98 -22.64
N GLU A 142 5.43 -17.13 -22.25
CA GLU A 142 6.04 -18.44 -21.94
C GLU A 142 5.45 -19.10 -20.68
N LYS A 143 4.74 -18.32 -19.85
CA LYS A 143 4.03 -18.79 -18.65
C LYS A 143 2.53 -18.98 -18.89
N LEU A 144 2.10 -18.96 -20.15
CA LEU A 144 0.72 -19.18 -20.55
C LEU A 144 0.58 -20.48 -21.35
N MET A 145 -0.55 -21.15 -21.16
CA MET A 145 -0.98 -22.27 -22.00
C MET A 145 -2.45 -22.07 -22.39
N PRO A 146 -2.91 -22.54 -23.56
CA PRO A 146 -4.32 -22.48 -23.92
C PRO A 146 -5.17 -23.29 -22.95
N LEU A 147 -6.41 -22.86 -22.65
CA LEU A 147 -7.32 -23.61 -21.77
C LEU A 147 -7.52 -25.06 -22.23
N SER A 148 -7.46 -25.32 -23.55
CA SER A 148 -7.54 -26.66 -24.15
C SER A 148 -6.50 -27.65 -23.62
N SER A 149 -5.40 -27.17 -23.03
CA SER A 149 -4.39 -28.00 -22.35
C SER A 149 -4.81 -28.41 -20.92
N PHE A 150 -6.11 -28.62 -20.70
CA PHE A 150 -6.71 -28.86 -19.39
C PHE A 150 -6.07 -30.04 -18.66
N SER A 151 -5.84 -31.16 -19.36
CA SER A 151 -5.20 -32.36 -18.80
C SER A 151 -3.78 -32.14 -18.26
N ASN A 152 -3.04 -31.17 -18.82
CA ASN A 152 -1.67 -30.86 -18.43
C ASN A 152 -1.60 -29.84 -17.27
N ALA A 153 -2.55 -28.91 -17.23
CA ALA A 153 -2.52 -27.78 -16.31
C ALA A 153 -3.36 -28.00 -15.05
N PHE A 154 -4.45 -28.78 -15.13
CA PHE A 154 -5.38 -28.97 -14.03
C PHE A 154 -4.71 -29.70 -12.86
N HIS A 155 -4.70 -29.06 -11.69
CA HIS A 155 -4.09 -29.63 -10.48
C HIS A 155 -5.14 -30.17 -9.50
N GLN A 156 -5.36 -31.50 -9.54
CA GLN A 156 -6.37 -32.19 -8.72
C GLN A 156 -6.23 -31.92 -7.21
N THR A 157 -5.00 -31.89 -6.68
CA THR A 157 -4.78 -31.66 -5.25
C THR A 157 -5.20 -30.25 -4.82
N THR A 158 -5.01 -29.24 -5.68
CA THR A 158 -5.43 -27.85 -5.40
C THR A 158 -6.94 -27.74 -5.51
N TYR A 159 -7.55 -28.38 -6.51
CA TYR A 159 -9.00 -28.45 -6.66
C TYR A 159 -9.72 -29.00 -5.43
N ASN A 160 -9.16 -30.04 -4.80
CA ASN A 160 -9.76 -30.65 -3.60
C ASN A 160 -9.53 -29.82 -2.32
N LYS A 161 -8.46 -29.01 -2.24
CA LYS A 161 -8.05 -28.31 -1.01
C LYS A 161 -8.39 -26.82 -0.98
N GLN A 162 -8.48 -26.16 -2.13
CA GLN A 162 -8.69 -24.71 -2.25
C GLN A 162 -10.05 -24.39 -2.86
N PRO A 163 -11.02 -23.89 -2.07
CA PRO A 163 -12.35 -23.50 -2.57
C PRO A 163 -12.29 -22.46 -3.69
N MET A 164 -11.32 -21.54 -3.64
CA MET A 164 -11.13 -20.51 -4.65
C MET A 164 -10.69 -21.08 -6.00
N TYR A 165 -9.82 -22.10 -6.00
CA TYR A 165 -9.43 -22.81 -7.23
C TYR A 165 -10.63 -23.56 -7.82
N ARG A 166 -11.42 -24.24 -6.95
CA ARG A 166 -12.65 -24.91 -7.38
C ARG A 166 -13.64 -23.94 -8.03
N LYS A 167 -13.82 -22.76 -7.44
CA LYS A 167 -14.63 -21.67 -7.99
C LYS A 167 -14.09 -21.19 -9.34
N ALA A 168 -12.77 -20.97 -9.44
CA ALA A 168 -12.13 -20.53 -10.68
C ALA A 168 -12.32 -21.54 -11.83
N ILE A 169 -12.20 -22.84 -11.54
CA ILE A 169 -12.45 -23.91 -12.51
C ILE A 169 -13.92 -23.94 -12.96
N TYR A 170 -14.86 -23.76 -12.03
CA TYR A 170 -16.26 -23.69 -12.40
C TYR A 170 -16.55 -22.51 -13.34
N GLU A 171 -16.11 -21.30 -12.97
CA GLU A 171 -16.36 -20.09 -13.77
C GLU A 171 -15.75 -20.18 -15.17
N VAL A 172 -14.49 -20.63 -15.30
CA VAL A 172 -13.88 -20.78 -16.62
C VAL A 172 -14.60 -21.83 -17.47
N LEU A 173 -15.07 -22.92 -16.86
CA LEU A 173 -15.80 -23.96 -17.57
C LEU A 173 -17.23 -23.54 -17.95
N GLN A 174 -17.85 -22.60 -17.22
CA GLN A 174 -19.12 -21.99 -17.61
C GLN A 174 -18.96 -21.10 -18.85
N VAL A 175 -17.87 -20.33 -18.92
CA VAL A 175 -17.56 -19.54 -20.11
C VAL A 175 -17.25 -20.47 -21.29
N ALA A 176 -16.43 -21.50 -21.06
CA ALA A 176 -16.08 -22.50 -22.06
C ALA A 176 -17.32 -23.25 -22.60
N SER A 177 -18.22 -23.70 -21.72
CA SER A 177 -19.44 -24.40 -22.12
C SER A 177 -20.38 -23.52 -22.92
N THR A 178 -20.49 -22.24 -22.54
CA THR A 178 -21.26 -21.23 -23.28
C THR A 178 -20.71 -21.05 -24.69
N ARG A 179 -19.39 -20.86 -24.84
CA ARG A 179 -18.73 -20.71 -26.15
C ARG A 179 -18.84 -21.97 -27.01
N ALA A 180 -18.72 -23.14 -26.38
CA ALA A 180 -18.81 -24.44 -27.06
C ALA A 180 -20.25 -24.89 -27.35
N GLY A 181 -21.28 -24.15 -26.90
CA GLY A 181 -22.68 -24.57 -27.01
C GLY A 181 -23.02 -25.83 -26.20
N LYS A 182 -22.22 -26.18 -25.18
CA LYS A 182 -22.40 -27.36 -24.35
C LYS A 182 -23.37 -27.05 -23.20
N ILE A 183 -24.57 -27.62 -23.28
CA ILE A 183 -25.59 -27.48 -22.24
C ILE A 183 -25.39 -28.57 -21.18
N PHE A 184 -25.25 -28.17 -19.92
CA PHE A 184 -25.28 -29.06 -18.76
C PHE A 184 -26.67 -28.97 -18.11
N PRO A 185 -27.35 -30.09 -17.80
CA PRO A 185 -28.67 -30.06 -17.18
C PRO A 185 -28.65 -29.29 -15.86
N ALA A 186 -29.54 -28.30 -15.71
CA ALA A 186 -29.79 -27.68 -14.41
C ALA A 186 -30.63 -28.65 -13.56
N CYS A 187 -30.23 -28.87 -12.30
CA CYS A 187 -30.98 -29.74 -11.39
C CYS A 187 -32.29 -29.04 -10.95
N PRO A 188 -33.41 -29.76 -10.80
CA PRO A 188 -34.66 -29.17 -10.31
C PRO A 188 -34.50 -28.53 -8.93
N GLU A 189 -35.21 -27.43 -8.68
CA GLU A 189 -35.30 -26.81 -7.35
C GLU A 189 -36.00 -27.76 -6.37
N SER A 190 -35.23 -28.44 -5.53
CA SER A 190 -35.71 -29.05 -4.28
C SER A 190 -34.81 -28.63 -3.12
N ASP A 191 -35.41 -28.59 -1.92
CA ASP A 191 -34.94 -28.08 -0.62
C ASP A 191 -33.41 -27.87 -0.42
N GLU A 192 -33.06 -26.79 0.28
CA GLU A 192 -31.71 -26.18 0.46
C GLU A 192 -30.55 -27.14 0.87
N THR A 193 -30.84 -28.38 1.27
CA THR A 193 -29.80 -29.37 1.59
C THR A 193 -29.32 -30.17 0.37
N ASP A 194 -30.05 -30.16 -0.75
CA ASP A 194 -29.72 -30.94 -1.96
C ASP A 194 -29.00 -30.11 -3.05
N THR A 195 -29.09 -28.78 -2.99
CA THR A 195 -28.51 -27.86 -3.98
C THR A 195 -26.98 -27.94 -4.07
N SER A 196 -26.30 -28.15 -2.93
CA SER A 196 -24.83 -28.28 -2.88
C SER A 196 -24.34 -29.57 -3.56
N LYS A 197 -25.08 -30.67 -3.44
CA LYS A 197 -24.75 -31.94 -4.11
C LYS A 197 -25.00 -31.86 -5.62
N ALA A 198 -26.05 -31.15 -6.03
CA ALA A 198 -26.37 -30.93 -7.45
C ALA A 198 -25.28 -30.11 -8.17
N ILE A 199 -24.82 -29.01 -7.55
CA ILE A 199 -23.72 -28.18 -8.06
C ILE A 199 -22.42 -28.98 -8.14
N ASP A 200 -22.17 -29.86 -7.17
CA ASP A 200 -21.00 -30.72 -7.14
C ASP A 200 -21.00 -31.79 -8.25
N ILE A 201 -22.17 -32.34 -8.58
CA ILE A 201 -22.34 -33.26 -9.71
C ILE A 201 -22.13 -32.53 -11.04
N GLN A 202 -22.72 -31.35 -11.21
CA GLN A 202 -22.55 -30.54 -12.42
C GLN A 202 -21.08 -30.14 -12.63
N ASN A 203 -20.40 -29.71 -11.56
CA ASN A 203 -18.96 -29.42 -11.57
C ASN A 203 -18.13 -30.60 -12.03
N LYS A 204 -18.44 -31.81 -11.55
CA LYS A 204 -17.74 -33.03 -11.94
C LYS A 204 -17.92 -33.33 -13.43
N GLN A 205 -19.14 -33.20 -13.95
CA GLN A 205 -19.44 -33.39 -15.38
C GLN A 205 -18.70 -32.38 -16.27
N MET A 206 -18.60 -31.12 -15.83
CA MET A 206 -17.86 -30.07 -16.57
C MET A 206 -16.36 -30.35 -16.61
N VAL A 207 -15.79 -30.84 -15.50
CA VAL A 207 -14.37 -31.22 -15.42
C VAL A 207 -14.08 -32.46 -16.28
N GLU A 208 -14.92 -33.49 -16.24
CA GLU A 208 -14.80 -34.67 -17.10
C GLU A 208 -14.85 -34.28 -18.58
N TRP A 209 -15.80 -33.41 -18.96
CA TRP A 209 -15.89 -32.86 -20.32
C TRP A 209 -14.63 -32.09 -20.76
N ALA A 210 -14.01 -31.35 -19.85
CA ALA A 210 -12.75 -30.65 -20.12
C ALA A 210 -11.57 -31.62 -20.30
N PHE A 211 -11.52 -32.72 -19.54
CA PHE A 211 -10.54 -33.79 -19.72
C PHE A 211 -10.72 -34.55 -21.04
N GLU A 212 -11.94 -34.66 -21.55
CA GLU A 212 -12.25 -35.20 -22.88
C GLU A 212 -11.88 -34.22 -24.02
N GLY A 213 -11.31 -33.05 -23.70
CA GLY A 213 -10.84 -32.08 -24.67
C GLY A 213 -11.93 -31.19 -25.23
N PHE A 214 -12.99 -30.91 -24.47
CA PHE A 214 -14.07 -29.96 -24.81
C PHE A 214 -14.92 -30.37 -26.03
N GLN A 215 -15.22 -31.66 -26.17
CA GLN A 215 -16.04 -32.19 -27.28
C GLN A 215 -17.51 -31.71 -27.26
N PRO A 216 -18.17 -31.47 -28.41
CA PRO A 216 -17.78 -31.88 -29.77
C PRO A 216 -16.99 -30.82 -30.55
N THR A 217 -16.94 -29.58 -30.08
CA THR A 217 -16.29 -28.46 -30.78
C THR A 217 -14.78 -28.43 -30.55
N GLY A 218 -14.31 -29.09 -29.49
CA GLY A 218 -12.90 -29.16 -29.15
C GLY A 218 -12.31 -27.79 -28.82
N PRO A 219 -10.98 -27.60 -28.98
CA PRO A 219 -10.32 -26.33 -28.71
C PRO A 219 -10.89 -25.14 -29.48
N LYS A 220 -11.41 -25.36 -30.70
CA LYS A 220 -12.01 -24.31 -31.53
C LYS A 220 -13.27 -23.71 -30.89
N GLY A 221 -14.03 -24.51 -30.15
CA GLY A 221 -15.21 -24.03 -29.42
C GLY A 221 -14.90 -23.13 -28.22
N LEU A 222 -13.62 -22.98 -27.86
CA LEU A 222 -13.19 -22.11 -26.76
C LEU A 222 -12.77 -20.72 -27.24
N GLU A 223 -12.65 -20.52 -28.56
CA GLU A 223 -12.25 -19.24 -29.12
C GLU A 223 -13.23 -18.12 -28.71
N PRO A 224 -12.73 -16.91 -28.44
CA PRO A 224 -13.60 -15.79 -28.10
C PRO A 224 -14.55 -15.43 -29.27
N PRO A 225 -15.82 -15.10 -29.00
CA PRO A 225 -16.71 -14.43 -29.94
C PRO A 225 -16.13 -13.13 -30.48
N GLU A 226 -16.58 -12.65 -31.64
CA GLU A 226 -16.06 -11.41 -32.25
C GLU A 226 -16.22 -10.19 -31.33
N GLU A 227 -17.30 -10.15 -30.54
CA GLU A 227 -17.58 -9.10 -29.56
C GLU A 227 -16.55 -9.07 -28.43
N GLU A 228 -15.98 -10.24 -28.11
CA GLU A 228 -14.97 -10.39 -27.06
C GLU A 228 -13.54 -10.18 -27.55
N ARG A 229 -13.32 -10.25 -28.87
CA ARG A 229 -12.03 -9.98 -29.54
C ARG A 229 -11.78 -8.48 -29.71
N ASN A 230 -12.83 -7.68 -29.86
CA ASN A 230 -12.73 -6.23 -30.06
C ASN A 230 -13.61 -5.43 -29.08
N PRO A 231 -13.08 -5.07 -27.89
CA PRO A 231 -13.79 -4.27 -26.91
C PRO A 231 -14.12 -2.83 -27.33
N TYR A 232 -13.69 -2.40 -28.52
CA TYR A 232 -13.86 -1.02 -29.01
C TYR A 232 -15.12 -0.79 -29.86
N LYS A 233 -15.88 -1.84 -30.20
CA LYS A 233 -16.97 -1.73 -31.20
C LYS A 233 -18.27 -1.11 -30.68
N GLU A 234 -18.54 -1.11 -29.37
CA GLU A 234 -19.82 -0.65 -28.82
C GLU A 234 -19.98 0.89 -28.69
N VAL A 235 -18.96 1.70 -29.00
CA VAL A 235 -19.02 3.16 -28.73
C VAL A 235 -19.33 4.02 -29.97
N TYR A 236 -19.34 3.47 -31.19
CA TYR A 236 -19.26 4.31 -32.41
C TYR A 236 -20.42 4.27 -33.43
N THR A 237 -21.55 3.57 -33.21
CA THR A 237 -22.57 3.41 -34.28
C THR A 237 -23.95 4.04 -34.04
N GLU A 238 -24.21 4.77 -32.95
CA GLU A 238 -25.52 5.44 -32.76
C GLU A 238 -25.41 6.95 -32.49
N MET A 239 -25.02 7.70 -33.52
CA MET A 239 -25.43 9.09 -33.71
C MET A 239 -25.73 9.30 -35.19
N TRP A 240 -26.79 10.06 -35.49
CA TRP A 240 -27.25 10.57 -36.80
C TRP A 240 -28.37 9.79 -37.51
N VAL A 241 -29.61 10.02 -37.05
CA VAL A 241 -30.69 10.44 -37.96
C VAL A 241 -31.45 11.60 -37.28
N GLU A 242 -31.40 12.78 -37.89
CA GLU A 242 -32.27 13.93 -37.55
C GLU A 242 -33.66 13.75 -38.18
N SER A 243 -34.72 14.21 -37.49
CA SER A 243 -35.74 15.12 -38.04
C SER A 243 -36.77 15.56 -36.99
N GLU A 244 -37.20 16.82 -37.13
CA GLU A 244 -38.04 17.65 -36.26
C GLU A 244 -39.54 17.24 -36.12
N ALA A 245 -40.16 17.85 -35.09
CA ALA A 245 -41.49 18.49 -35.05
C ALA A 245 -42.65 17.86 -34.23
N ALA A 246 -43.18 18.72 -33.35
CA ALA A 246 -44.58 18.92 -32.93
C ALA A 246 -45.28 18.01 -31.86
N ALA A 247 -45.39 18.60 -30.66
CA ALA A 247 -46.62 18.98 -29.93
C ALA A 247 -47.63 17.96 -29.31
N TYR A 248 -48.11 18.37 -28.13
CA TYR A 248 -49.30 17.99 -27.32
C TYR A 248 -49.23 16.80 -26.31
N ALA A 249 -49.55 17.14 -25.05
CA ALA A 249 -49.95 16.27 -23.91
C ALA A 249 -51.50 16.16 -23.84
N PRO A 250 -52.21 15.33 -23.01
CA PRO A 250 -51.87 14.82 -21.64
C PRO A 250 -52.40 13.35 -21.31
N PRO A 251 -52.74 12.87 -20.07
CA PRO A 251 -52.14 11.66 -19.45
C PRO A 251 -53.18 10.54 -19.01
N PRO A 252 -52.91 9.63 -18.04
CA PRO A 252 -52.80 8.15 -18.18
C PRO A 252 -53.99 7.30 -17.65
N PRO A 253 -53.94 5.94 -17.68
CA PRO A 253 -53.92 5.22 -16.37
C PRO A 253 -53.18 3.86 -16.27
N ALA A 254 -52.76 3.60 -15.02
CA ALA A 254 -52.74 2.34 -14.23
C ALA A 254 -51.73 1.17 -14.49
N LYS A 255 -50.64 1.21 -13.71
CA LYS A 255 -49.99 0.17 -12.86
C LYS A 255 -50.13 -1.33 -13.19
N LYS A 256 -48.99 -2.01 -13.44
CA LYS A 256 -48.61 -3.39 -12.98
C LYS A 256 -47.06 -3.55 -12.92
N PRO A 257 -46.50 -4.56 -12.22
CA PRO A 257 -45.33 -4.42 -11.34
C PRO A 257 -43.95 -4.51 -12.02
N ARG A 258 -42.97 -3.81 -11.42
CA ARG A 258 -41.55 -3.78 -11.80
C ARG A 258 -40.90 -5.17 -11.61
N LYS A 259 -40.46 -5.78 -12.70
CA LYS A 259 -39.34 -6.75 -12.69
C LYS A 259 -38.04 -5.94 -12.58
N SER A 260 -37.23 -6.22 -11.57
CA SER A 260 -35.86 -5.71 -11.49
C SER A 260 -35.00 -6.48 -12.50
N THR A 261 -34.76 -5.87 -13.66
CA THR A 261 -33.63 -6.23 -14.49
C THR A 261 -32.39 -5.59 -13.87
N GLU A 262 -31.64 -6.36 -13.08
CA GLU A 262 -30.26 -6.02 -12.79
C GLU A 262 -29.50 -6.01 -14.11
N LYS A 263 -29.19 -4.81 -14.62
CA LYS A 263 -28.17 -4.64 -15.65
C LYS A 263 -26.82 -5.02 -15.03
N PRO A 264 -25.99 -5.85 -15.69
CA PRO A 264 -24.63 -6.08 -15.24
C PRO A 264 -23.87 -4.75 -15.30
N LYS A 265 -23.25 -4.36 -14.18
CA LYS A 265 -22.42 -3.17 -14.09
C LYS A 265 -21.15 -3.38 -14.92
N VAL A 266 -21.17 -2.95 -16.17
CA VAL A 266 -19.97 -2.79 -16.99
C VAL A 266 -19.10 -1.73 -16.29
N LYS A 267 -17.87 -2.08 -15.92
CA LYS A 267 -16.86 -1.12 -15.47
C LYS A 267 -16.55 -0.20 -16.65
N GLU A 268 -17.02 1.04 -16.60
CA GLU A 268 -16.57 2.08 -17.52
C GLU A 268 -15.08 2.37 -17.23
N ILE A 269 -14.22 1.81 -18.07
CA ILE A 269 -12.83 2.24 -18.20
C ILE A 269 -12.87 3.43 -19.16
N ILE A 270 -12.32 4.55 -18.71
CA ILE A 270 -12.30 5.77 -19.52
C ILE A 270 -10.89 5.97 -20.04
N ASP A 271 -10.80 6.02 -21.37
CA ASP A 271 -9.60 6.14 -22.18
C ASP A 271 -8.92 7.52 -21.96
N GLU A 272 -7.58 7.56 -22.04
CA GLU A 272 -6.79 8.79 -21.85
C GLU A 272 -7.19 9.87 -22.87
N ARG A 273 -7.42 9.52 -24.15
CA ARG A 273 -7.93 10.48 -25.16
C ARG A 273 -9.34 10.98 -24.81
N THR A 274 -10.14 10.14 -24.17
CA THR A 274 -11.48 10.52 -23.68
C THR A 274 -11.36 11.52 -22.53
N ARG A 275 -10.41 11.37 -21.60
CA ARG A 275 -10.17 12.35 -20.53
C ARG A 275 -9.73 13.71 -21.08
N GLU A 276 -8.81 13.74 -22.05
CA GLU A 276 -8.38 14.99 -22.69
C GLU A 276 -9.54 15.69 -23.40
N ARG A 277 -10.33 14.94 -24.17
CA ARG A 277 -11.53 15.44 -24.84
C ARG A 277 -12.56 16.01 -23.86
N LEU A 278 -12.85 15.29 -22.78
CA LEU A 278 -13.81 15.75 -21.77
C LEU A 278 -13.34 17.02 -21.06
N ILE A 279 -12.03 17.13 -20.78
CA ILE A 279 -11.44 18.35 -20.23
C ILE A 279 -11.52 19.51 -21.25
N TYR A 280 -11.31 19.24 -22.53
CA TYR A 280 -11.52 20.24 -23.59
C TYR A 280 -12.98 20.72 -23.63
N GLU A 281 -13.97 19.81 -23.57
CA GLU A 281 -15.39 20.15 -23.50
C GLU A 281 -15.73 21.01 -22.25
N ILE A 282 -15.09 20.77 -21.11
CA ILE A 282 -15.20 21.62 -19.91
C ILE A 282 -14.62 23.01 -20.15
N ARG A 283 -13.46 23.14 -20.82
CA ARG A 283 -12.90 24.46 -21.17
C ARG A 283 -13.84 25.26 -22.07
N GLN A 284 -14.59 24.58 -22.94
CA GLN A 284 -15.64 25.17 -23.78
C GLN A 284 -16.96 25.43 -23.01
N LYS A 285 -17.00 25.19 -21.69
CA LYS A 285 -18.18 25.33 -20.81
C LYS A 285 -19.37 24.45 -21.22
N CYS A 286 -19.11 23.35 -21.91
CA CYS A 286 -20.14 22.40 -22.31
C CYS A 286 -20.50 21.40 -21.20
N ARG A 287 -19.68 21.30 -20.14
CA ARG A 287 -19.88 20.39 -19.00
C ARG A 287 -19.45 21.05 -17.68
N ASN A 288 -20.00 20.57 -16.57
CA ASN A 288 -19.62 20.97 -15.23
C ASN A 288 -18.52 20.04 -14.68
N ILE A 289 -17.37 20.61 -14.31
CA ILE A 289 -16.21 19.85 -13.79
C ILE A 289 -16.48 19.12 -12.47
N GLU A 290 -17.43 19.58 -11.66
CA GLU A 290 -17.77 18.97 -10.36
C GLU A 290 -18.80 17.85 -10.50
N ALA A 291 -19.81 18.02 -11.35
CA ALA A 291 -20.90 17.07 -11.47
C ALA A 291 -20.65 15.98 -12.52
N ASP A 292 -19.91 16.30 -13.59
CA ASP A 292 -19.90 15.46 -14.79
C ASP A 292 -18.58 14.72 -15.00
N LEU A 293 -17.50 15.07 -14.30
CA LEU A 293 -16.17 14.51 -14.54
C LEU A 293 -15.38 14.24 -13.25
N CYS A 294 -14.87 13.01 -13.13
CA CYS A 294 -13.86 12.66 -12.15
C CYS A 294 -12.52 13.24 -12.58
N ILE A 295 -12.03 14.27 -11.88
CA ILE A 295 -10.78 14.95 -12.27
C ILE A 295 -9.54 14.08 -12.09
N ALA A 296 -9.64 12.97 -11.35
CA ALA A 296 -8.56 12.02 -11.13
C ALA A 296 -8.35 11.06 -12.31
N CYS A 297 -9.43 10.54 -12.92
CA CYS A 297 -9.33 9.50 -13.97
C CYS A 297 -10.15 9.79 -15.24
N GLY A 298 -10.89 10.90 -15.31
CA GLY A 298 -11.80 11.22 -16.42
C GLY A 298 -13.16 10.54 -16.34
N SER A 299 -13.47 9.81 -15.27
CA SER A 299 -14.74 9.08 -15.19
C SER A 299 -15.99 9.95 -15.14
N LEU A 300 -17.02 9.65 -15.94
CA LEU A 300 -18.32 10.33 -15.88
C LEU A 300 -19.17 9.87 -14.69
N ASN A 301 -18.82 8.74 -14.07
CA ASN A 301 -19.51 8.20 -12.88
C ASN A 301 -19.04 8.91 -11.61
N VAL A 302 -19.30 10.21 -11.53
CA VAL A 302 -19.02 11.03 -10.34
C VAL A 302 -19.97 10.63 -9.22
N SER A 303 -19.41 10.31 -8.06
CA SER A 303 -20.17 9.94 -6.86
C SER A 303 -19.88 10.84 -5.67
N LEU A 304 -18.82 11.64 -5.74
CA LEU A 304 -18.42 12.62 -4.73
C LEU A 304 -17.58 13.72 -5.37
N GLU A 305 -17.33 14.77 -4.61
CA GLU A 305 -16.43 15.85 -4.99
C GLU A 305 -15.01 15.57 -4.51
N HIS A 306 -14.01 15.89 -5.33
CA HIS A 306 -12.60 15.75 -4.99
C HIS A 306 -12.24 16.60 -3.75
N PRO A 307 -11.53 16.05 -2.75
CA PRO A 307 -11.38 16.72 -1.45
C PRO A 307 -10.50 17.98 -1.49
N LEU A 308 -9.55 18.06 -2.43
CA LEU A 308 -8.55 19.14 -2.48
C LEU A 308 -8.85 20.23 -3.53
N PHE A 309 -9.53 19.86 -4.61
CA PHE A 309 -9.69 20.69 -5.80
C PHE A 309 -11.15 20.67 -6.25
N ILE A 310 -11.58 21.75 -6.92
CA ILE A 310 -12.87 21.84 -7.59
C ILE A 310 -12.90 20.80 -8.71
N GLY A 311 -13.78 19.81 -8.57
CA GLY A 311 -13.93 18.71 -9.51
C GLY A 311 -14.62 17.50 -8.89
N GLY A 312 -15.19 16.65 -9.74
CA GLY A 312 -15.82 15.40 -9.35
C GLY A 312 -14.78 14.31 -9.05
N MET A 313 -15.25 13.22 -8.42
CA MET A 313 -14.47 12.04 -8.10
C MET A 313 -15.39 10.80 -8.13
N CYS A 314 -14.94 9.74 -8.79
CA CYS A 314 -15.66 8.47 -8.82
C CYS A 314 -15.29 7.59 -7.59
N GLN A 315 -16.10 6.57 -7.31
CA GLN A 315 -15.90 5.71 -6.16
C GLN A 315 -14.55 4.96 -6.18
N ASN A 316 -14.07 4.55 -7.36
CA ASN A 316 -12.77 3.87 -7.48
C ASN A 316 -11.62 4.82 -7.14
N CYS A 317 -11.67 6.06 -7.64
CA CYS A 317 -10.67 7.06 -7.29
C CYS A 317 -10.73 7.40 -5.80
N LYS A 318 -11.92 7.43 -5.17
CA LYS A 318 -12.03 7.57 -3.71
C LYS A 318 -11.27 6.47 -2.97
N ASN A 319 -11.45 5.22 -3.36
CA ASN A 319 -10.75 4.09 -2.72
C ASN A 319 -9.23 4.21 -2.90
N CYS A 320 -8.78 4.51 -4.13
CA CYS A 320 -7.36 4.77 -4.44
C CYS A 320 -6.80 5.93 -3.60
N PHE A 321 -7.57 7.01 -3.43
CA PHE A 321 -7.16 8.16 -2.63
C PHE A 321 -7.02 7.82 -1.14
N LEU A 322 -7.92 6.99 -0.59
CA LEU A 322 -7.81 6.51 0.79
C LEU A 322 -6.56 5.64 1.01
N GLU A 323 -6.16 4.89 -0.01
CA GLU A 323 -4.99 4.01 0.00
C GLU A 323 -3.67 4.78 -0.15
N CYS A 324 -3.63 5.75 -1.07
CA CYS A 324 -2.39 6.31 -1.59
C CYS A 324 -2.05 7.73 -1.08
N ALA A 325 -3.01 8.53 -0.63
CA ALA A 325 -2.77 9.96 -0.38
C ALA A 325 -1.75 10.26 0.74
N TYR A 326 -1.50 9.30 1.63
CA TYR A 326 -0.51 9.37 2.71
C TYR A 326 0.60 8.31 2.56
N GLN A 327 0.88 7.86 1.34
CA GLN A 327 2.10 7.10 1.04
C GLN A 327 3.22 8.07 0.64
N TYR A 328 4.40 7.83 1.20
CA TYR A 328 5.60 8.62 0.99
C TYR A 328 6.75 7.69 0.63
N ASP A 329 7.60 8.14 -0.28
CA ASP A 329 8.81 7.42 -0.67
C ASP A 329 9.97 7.82 0.24
N ASP A 330 11.13 7.15 0.07
CA ASP A 330 12.32 7.33 0.90
C ASP A 330 12.93 8.75 0.80
N ASP A 331 12.55 9.52 -0.22
CA ASP A 331 12.92 10.93 -0.38
C ASP A 331 12.05 11.90 0.46
N GLY A 332 11.03 11.38 1.15
CA GLY A 332 10.11 12.14 1.99
C GLY A 332 8.98 12.84 1.23
N TYR A 333 8.87 12.63 -0.09
CA TYR A 333 7.77 13.12 -0.91
C TYR A 333 6.67 12.07 -1.06
N GLN A 334 5.48 12.51 -1.44
CA GLN A 334 4.36 11.61 -1.73
C GLN A 334 4.70 10.70 -2.91
N SER A 335 4.47 9.39 -2.74
CA SER A 335 4.73 8.37 -3.78
C SER A 335 3.89 8.57 -5.04
N TYR A 336 2.76 9.27 -4.93
CA TYR A 336 1.80 9.44 -6.01
C TYR A 336 1.32 10.89 -6.13
N CYS A 337 0.81 11.22 -7.31
CA CYS A 337 0.21 12.51 -7.60
C CYS A 337 -0.91 12.88 -6.61
N THR A 338 -0.87 14.10 -6.07
CA THR A 338 -1.87 14.69 -5.16
C THR A 338 -3.29 14.72 -5.75
N ILE A 339 -3.44 14.69 -7.08
CA ILE A 339 -4.75 14.75 -7.77
C ILE A 339 -5.29 13.34 -8.06
N CYS A 340 -4.51 12.51 -8.76
CA CYS A 340 -5.02 11.23 -9.27
C CYS A 340 -4.59 10.00 -8.47
N CYS A 341 -3.68 10.16 -7.49
CA CYS A 341 -3.07 9.05 -6.75
C CYS A 341 -2.41 8.01 -7.67
N GLY A 342 -1.84 8.47 -8.77
CA GLY A 342 -1.03 7.70 -9.71
C GLY A 342 -0.03 8.61 -10.40
N GLY A 343 0.14 8.41 -11.72
CA GLY A 343 1.08 9.15 -12.55
C GLY A 343 2.45 8.47 -12.62
N ARG A 344 3.06 8.44 -13.81
CA ARG A 344 4.38 7.82 -14.03
C ARG A 344 5.54 8.75 -13.70
N GLU A 345 5.34 10.04 -14.01
CA GLU A 345 6.31 11.10 -13.78
C GLU A 345 5.62 12.22 -13.01
N VAL A 346 6.27 12.72 -11.96
CA VAL A 346 5.72 13.70 -11.04
C VAL A 346 6.65 14.88 -10.82
N LEU A 347 6.04 16.05 -10.64
CA LEU A 347 6.69 17.30 -10.25
C LEU A 347 6.65 17.42 -8.73
N MET A 348 7.81 17.51 -8.10
CA MET A 348 7.96 17.68 -6.66
C MET A 348 7.88 19.16 -6.28
N CYS A 349 7.17 19.46 -5.19
CA CYS A 349 7.07 20.83 -4.68
C CYS A 349 8.42 21.31 -4.09
N GLY A 350 8.92 22.46 -4.53
CA GLY A 350 10.13 23.10 -3.99
C GLY A 350 9.91 23.89 -2.69
N ASN A 351 8.65 24.02 -2.23
CA ASN A 351 8.36 24.69 -0.97
C ASN A 351 8.81 23.87 0.24
N ASN A 352 9.54 24.50 1.16
CA ASN A 352 10.01 23.87 2.39
C ASN A 352 8.85 23.23 3.17
N ASN A 353 9.09 22.01 3.67
CA ASN A 353 8.12 21.20 4.40
C ASN A 353 6.86 20.78 3.61
N CYS A 354 6.82 20.98 2.27
CA CYS A 354 5.76 20.46 1.43
C CYS A 354 6.21 19.20 0.69
N CYS A 355 5.56 18.08 0.97
CA CYS A 355 5.89 16.78 0.40
C CYS A 355 5.00 16.40 -0.80
N ARG A 356 4.30 17.37 -1.42
CA ARG A 356 3.30 17.08 -2.45
C ARG A 356 3.93 16.96 -3.82
N CYS A 357 3.36 16.05 -4.62
CA CYS A 357 3.77 15.79 -5.99
C CYS A 357 2.58 15.89 -6.94
N PHE A 358 2.80 16.31 -8.19
CA PHE A 358 1.77 16.42 -9.22
C PHE A 358 2.25 15.78 -10.52
N CYS A 359 1.51 14.83 -11.08
CA CYS A 359 1.93 14.20 -12.32
C CYS A 359 1.85 15.15 -13.52
N VAL A 360 2.78 14.99 -14.46
CA VAL A 360 2.89 15.78 -15.69
C VAL A 360 1.55 15.83 -16.42
N GLU A 361 0.90 14.67 -16.59
CA GLU A 361 -0.40 14.54 -17.24
C GLU A 361 -1.50 15.39 -16.56
N CYS A 362 -1.66 15.30 -15.22
CA CYS A 362 -2.68 16.09 -14.54
C CYS A 362 -2.43 17.59 -14.67
N VAL A 363 -1.16 18.01 -14.68
CA VAL A 363 -0.79 19.42 -14.86
C VAL A 363 -1.12 19.90 -16.26
N ASP A 364 -0.69 19.18 -17.30
CA ASP A 364 -0.94 19.61 -18.67
C ASP A 364 -2.44 19.59 -19.04
N LEU A 365 -3.20 18.67 -18.47
CA LEU A 365 -4.64 18.59 -18.68
C LEU A 365 -5.42 19.64 -17.88
N LEU A 366 -5.17 19.80 -16.58
CA LEU A 366 -6.02 20.65 -15.73
C LEU A 366 -5.53 22.11 -15.68
N VAL A 367 -4.22 22.34 -15.78
CA VAL A 367 -3.65 23.69 -15.75
C VAL A 367 -3.54 24.25 -17.16
N GLY A 368 -2.98 23.49 -18.10
CA GLY A 368 -2.85 23.90 -19.50
C GLY A 368 -1.71 23.16 -20.21
N PRO A 369 -1.81 22.93 -21.53
CA PRO A 369 -0.75 22.24 -22.27
C PRO A 369 0.60 22.95 -22.12
N GLY A 370 1.65 22.21 -21.77
CA GLY A 370 3.00 22.73 -21.55
C GLY A 370 3.21 23.38 -20.18
N ALA A 371 2.19 23.37 -19.30
CA ALA A 371 2.33 23.88 -17.93
C ALA A 371 3.29 23.01 -17.10
N ALA A 372 3.36 21.70 -17.36
CA ALA A 372 4.32 20.84 -16.68
C ALA A 372 5.75 21.22 -17.04
N GLN A 373 6.03 21.46 -18.33
CA GLN A 373 7.35 21.88 -18.78
C GLN A 373 7.73 23.29 -18.29
N ALA A 374 6.74 24.17 -18.12
CA ALA A 374 6.96 25.47 -17.48
C ALA A 374 7.36 25.31 -16.00
N ALA A 375 6.67 24.42 -15.27
CA ALA A 375 6.98 24.11 -13.88
C ALA A 375 8.36 23.45 -13.71
N ILE A 376 8.77 22.55 -14.61
CA ILE A 376 10.11 21.91 -14.59
C ILE A 376 11.23 22.96 -14.73
N LYS A 377 10.99 24.02 -15.51
CA LYS A 377 11.96 25.11 -15.71
C LYS A 377 11.95 26.16 -14.60
N GLU A 378 10.97 26.10 -13.71
CA GLU A 378 10.82 27.03 -12.58
C GLU A 378 11.53 26.46 -11.35
N ASP A 379 12.52 27.19 -10.83
CA ASP A 379 13.26 26.79 -9.64
C ASP A 379 13.37 27.97 -8.64
N PRO A 380 12.77 27.88 -7.43
CA PRO A 380 11.94 26.78 -6.92
C PRO A 380 10.48 26.85 -7.41
N TRP A 381 9.95 25.74 -7.93
CA TRP A 381 8.53 25.63 -8.26
C TRP A 381 7.66 25.38 -7.02
N ASN A 382 6.65 26.23 -6.81
CA ASN A 382 5.66 26.06 -5.75
C ASN A 382 4.40 25.36 -6.26
N CYS A 383 4.04 24.23 -5.64
CA CYS A 383 2.87 23.48 -6.09
C CYS A 383 1.55 24.24 -5.90
N TYR A 384 0.50 23.76 -6.56
CA TYR A 384 -0.83 24.39 -6.58
C TYR A 384 -1.55 24.44 -5.22
N MET A 385 -1.08 23.68 -4.24
CA MET A 385 -1.56 23.75 -2.85
C MET A 385 -0.84 24.82 -2.02
N CYS A 386 0.39 25.20 -2.40
CA CYS A 386 1.20 26.20 -1.72
C CYS A 386 1.03 27.60 -2.31
N GLY A 387 0.93 27.72 -3.63
CA GLY A 387 0.90 29.03 -4.28
C GLY A 387 -0.32 29.89 -3.92
N HIS A 388 -0.13 31.21 -3.94
CA HIS A 388 -1.11 32.19 -3.45
C HIS A 388 -2.35 32.37 -4.36
N LYS A 389 -2.25 32.06 -5.66
CA LYS A 389 -3.30 32.40 -6.64
C LYS A 389 -4.57 31.55 -6.52
N GLY A 390 -4.50 30.35 -5.92
CA GLY A 390 -5.64 29.42 -5.72
C GLY A 390 -6.28 28.85 -7.00
N ILE A 391 -6.04 29.45 -8.17
CA ILE A 391 -6.61 29.11 -9.47
C ILE A 391 -5.49 29.03 -10.52
N TYR A 392 -5.41 27.89 -11.20
CA TYR A 392 -4.42 27.57 -12.24
C TYR A 392 -5.11 26.84 -13.40
N GLY A 393 -5.49 27.58 -14.45
CA GLY A 393 -6.30 27.02 -15.52
C GLY A 393 -7.68 26.56 -15.01
N LEU A 394 -8.02 25.29 -15.25
CA LEU A 394 -9.22 24.66 -14.68
C LEU A 394 -8.99 24.16 -13.24
N LEU A 395 -7.74 23.98 -12.83
CA LEU A 395 -7.40 23.51 -11.49
C LEU A 395 -7.61 24.63 -10.47
N ARG A 396 -8.64 24.48 -9.63
CA ARG A 396 -8.92 25.42 -8.53
C ARG A 396 -8.85 24.71 -7.18
N ARG A 397 -8.03 25.23 -6.27
CA ARG A 397 -7.95 24.76 -4.89
C ARG A 397 -9.25 25.10 -4.16
N ARG A 398 -9.81 24.16 -3.40
CA ARG A 398 -10.95 24.44 -2.52
C ARG A 398 -10.48 25.26 -1.32
N GLU A 399 -11.26 26.23 -0.85
CA GLU A 399 -10.92 26.99 0.36
C GLU A 399 -11.16 26.16 1.64
N ASP A 400 -12.19 25.31 1.61
CA ASP A 400 -12.58 24.41 2.69
C ASP A 400 -11.91 23.02 2.62
N TRP A 401 -10.88 22.86 1.77
CA TRP A 401 -10.14 21.60 1.60
C TRP A 401 -9.66 20.96 2.92
N PRO A 402 -9.23 21.70 3.97
CA PRO A 402 -8.79 21.10 5.24
C PRO A 402 -9.88 20.24 5.87
N SER A 403 -11.07 20.82 6.02
CA SER A 403 -12.22 20.16 6.65
C SER A 403 -12.74 19.02 5.78
N ARG A 404 -12.77 19.22 4.46
CA ARG A 404 -13.19 18.18 3.51
C ARG A 404 -12.27 16.96 3.53
N LEU A 405 -10.96 17.18 3.54
CA LEU A 405 -9.99 16.10 3.60
C LEU A 405 -10.16 15.29 4.89
N GLN A 406 -10.38 15.96 6.02
CA GLN A 406 -10.62 15.26 7.28
C GLN A 406 -11.89 14.41 7.24
N LEU A 407 -13.01 14.97 6.75
CA LEU A 407 -14.26 14.24 6.59
C LEU A 407 -14.12 13.07 5.62
N PHE A 408 -13.29 13.23 4.58
CA PHE A 408 -13.00 12.17 3.61
C PHE A 408 -12.42 10.91 4.25
N PHE A 409 -11.60 11.08 5.30
CA PHE A 409 -10.98 10.00 6.06
C PHE A 409 -11.75 9.61 7.33
N ALA A 410 -12.77 10.36 7.72
CA ALA A 410 -13.59 10.10 8.90
C ALA A 410 -14.65 9.02 8.61
N ASN A 411 -14.21 7.78 8.38
CA ASN A 411 -15.09 6.62 8.27
C ASN A 411 -15.27 5.96 9.66
N ASN A 412 -16.02 6.61 10.54
CA ASN A 412 -16.42 6.05 11.83
C ASN A 412 -17.83 5.49 11.71
N HIS A 413 -17.95 4.21 11.35
CA HIS A 413 -19.24 3.53 11.27
C HIS A 413 -19.82 3.16 12.65
N ASP A 414 -19.05 3.27 13.73
CA ASP A 414 -19.47 2.88 15.08
C ASP A 414 -19.65 4.11 16.00
N GLN A 415 -20.92 4.50 16.20
CA GLN A 415 -21.39 5.70 16.93
C GLN A 415 -21.39 5.55 18.48
N GLU A 416 -20.36 4.97 19.09
CA GLU A 416 -20.30 4.91 20.57
C GLU A 416 -19.76 6.19 21.22
N PHE A 417 -18.99 6.99 20.48
CA PHE A 417 -18.33 8.21 20.98
C PHE A 417 -18.52 9.37 19.99
N ASP A 418 -18.38 10.59 20.49
CA ASP A 418 -18.41 11.79 19.64
C ASP A 418 -17.29 11.72 18.58
N PRO A 419 -17.51 12.27 17.37
CA PRO A 419 -16.48 12.32 16.35
C PRO A 419 -15.21 12.99 16.90
N PRO A 420 -14.02 12.40 16.69
CA PRO A 420 -12.79 12.97 17.19
C PRO A 420 -12.60 14.38 16.63
N LYS A 421 -12.09 15.29 17.47
CA LYS A 421 -11.77 16.65 17.04
C LYS A 421 -10.73 16.60 15.92
N LEU A 422 -11.09 17.12 14.76
CA LEU A 422 -10.24 17.14 13.58
C LEU A 422 -9.42 18.43 13.53
N TYR A 423 -8.10 18.31 13.31
CA TYR A 423 -7.18 19.46 13.26
C TYR A 423 -6.80 19.82 11.83
N PRO A 424 -7.10 21.04 11.34
CA PRO A 424 -6.87 21.40 9.96
C PRO A 424 -5.37 21.27 9.63
N PRO A 425 -5.00 20.72 8.47
CA PRO A 425 -3.58 20.59 8.12
C PRO A 425 -2.88 21.96 8.12
N VAL A 426 -1.71 22.02 8.76
CA VAL A 426 -0.90 23.24 8.86
C VAL A 426 -0.24 23.54 7.50
N PRO A 427 -0.32 24.78 6.99
CA PRO A 427 0.40 25.22 5.80
C PRO A 427 1.90 24.93 5.92
N ALA A 428 2.55 24.57 4.80
CA ALA A 428 3.93 24.08 4.79
C ALA A 428 4.92 25.05 5.47
N GLU A 429 4.75 26.35 5.23
CA GLU A 429 5.61 27.42 5.74
C GLU A 429 5.47 27.61 7.26
N LYS A 430 4.37 27.11 7.85
CA LYS A 430 4.06 27.21 9.27
C LYS A 430 4.37 25.92 10.05
N ARG A 431 4.79 24.86 9.37
CA ARG A 431 5.15 23.59 10.00
C ARG A 431 6.41 23.77 10.85
N LYS A 432 6.41 23.14 12.02
CA LYS A 432 7.53 23.16 12.97
C LYS A 432 7.93 21.72 13.30
N PRO A 433 9.17 21.49 13.72
CA PRO A 433 9.58 20.18 14.24
C PRO A 433 8.66 19.74 15.38
N ILE A 434 8.36 18.44 15.45
CA ILE A 434 7.42 17.88 16.42
C ILE A 434 8.10 17.57 17.76
N ARG A 435 7.34 17.69 18.85
CA ARG A 435 7.76 17.30 20.20
C ARG A 435 6.99 16.07 20.66
N VAL A 436 7.73 15.02 21.01
CA VAL A 436 7.19 13.68 21.25
C VAL A 436 7.34 13.29 22.72
N LEU A 437 6.26 12.76 23.29
CA LEU A 437 6.29 12.00 24.54
C LEU A 437 5.96 10.53 24.24
N SER A 438 6.91 9.63 24.42
CA SER A 438 6.77 8.19 24.24
C SER A 438 6.70 7.49 25.59
N LEU A 439 5.58 6.82 25.89
CA LEU A 439 5.40 6.04 27.12
C LEU A 439 5.53 4.55 26.80
N PHE A 440 6.35 3.83 27.55
CA PHE A 440 6.70 2.43 27.27
C PHE A 440 7.39 2.31 25.90
N ASP A 441 8.48 3.07 25.75
CA ASP A 441 9.14 3.32 24.47
C ASP A 441 9.72 2.05 23.82
N GLY A 442 10.08 1.05 24.62
CA GLY A 442 10.75 -0.15 24.15
C GLY A 442 12.04 0.21 23.42
N ILE A 443 12.24 -0.36 22.23
CA ILE A 443 13.42 -0.15 21.39
C ILE A 443 13.36 1.14 20.54
N ALA A 444 12.64 2.16 21.00
CA ALA A 444 12.51 3.47 20.37
C ALA A 444 11.92 3.47 18.93
N THR A 445 11.01 2.53 18.63
CA THR A 445 10.40 2.40 17.29
C THR A 445 9.69 3.68 16.84
N GLY A 446 9.11 4.46 17.76
CA GLY A 446 8.47 5.72 17.42
C GLY A 446 9.44 6.74 16.83
N LEU A 447 10.66 6.85 17.37
CA LEU A 447 11.66 7.77 16.84
C LEU A 447 12.27 7.27 15.52
N LEU A 448 12.41 5.95 15.35
CA LEU A 448 12.84 5.35 14.09
C LEU A 448 11.87 5.73 12.96
N VAL A 449 10.58 5.43 13.12
CA VAL A 449 9.55 5.71 12.11
C VAL A 449 9.45 7.20 11.79
N LEU A 450 9.58 8.09 12.78
CA LEU A 450 9.56 9.54 12.53
C LEU A 450 10.76 10.00 11.69
N LYS A 451 11.95 9.39 11.88
CA LYS A 451 13.12 9.67 11.06
C LYS A 451 12.95 9.13 9.64
N ASP A 452 12.45 7.91 9.49
CA ASP A 452 12.23 7.27 8.19
C ASP A 452 11.21 8.05 7.36
N LEU A 453 10.18 8.62 8.01
CA LEU A 453 9.21 9.53 7.37
C LEU A 453 9.76 10.94 7.08
N GLY A 454 11.02 11.23 7.41
CA GLY A 454 11.62 12.57 7.23
C GLY A 454 11.02 13.65 8.13
N ILE A 455 10.30 13.29 9.19
CA ILE A 455 9.66 14.25 10.09
C ILE A 455 10.69 14.78 11.08
N GLN A 456 10.90 16.09 11.08
CA GLN A 456 11.82 16.73 12.01
C GLN A 456 11.31 16.64 13.45
N VAL A 457 12.14 16.10 14.34
CA VAL A 457 11.83 15.94 15.77
C VAL A 457 12.63 16.96 16.58
N GLU A 458 11.96 17.89 17.24
CA GLU A 458 12.59 18.86 18.15
C GLU A 458 13.08 18.17 19.43
N ARG A 459 12.20 17.33 20.00
CA ARG A 459 12.41 16.72 21.30
C ARG A 459 11.70 15.38 21.35
N TYR A 460 12.39 14.37 21.90
CA TYR A 460 11.83 13.03 22.12
C TYR A 460 12.09 12.61 23.56
N ILE A 461 11.03 12.61 24.38
CA ILE A 461 11.09 12.20 25.79
C ILE A 461 10.46 10.83 25.92
N ALA A 462 11.19 9.90 26.51
CA ALA A 462 10.79 8.50 26.60
C ALA A 462 10.75 8.01 28.05
N SER A 463 9.66 7.33 28.42
CA SER A 463 9.60 6.54 29.65
C SER A 463 9.83 5.08 29.33
N GLU A 464 10.90 4.52 29.91
CA GLU A 464 11.28 3.11 29.80
C GLU A 464 12.07 2.70 31.06
N VAL A 465 11.97 1.43 31.44
CA VAL A 465 12.63 0.85 32.62
C VAL A 465 13.53 -0.34 32.28
N CYS A 466 13.40 -0.89 31.07
CA CYS A 466 14.26 -1.96 30.59
C CYS A 466 15.60 -1.39 30.11
N GLU A 467 16.69 -1.69 30.82
CA GLU A 467 18.04 -1.20 30.49
C GLU A 467 18.50 -1.63 29.09
N ASP A 468 18.15 -2.83 28.63
CA ASP A 468 18.48 -3.29 27.27
C ASP A 468 17.78 -2.42 26.21
N SER A 469 16.50 -2.11 26.43
CA SER A 469 15.72 -1.26 25.53
C SER A 469 16.25 0.18 25.49
N ILE A 470 16.58 0.73 26.66
CA ILE A 470 17.22 2.05 26.79
C ILE A 470 18.55 2.08 26.04
N THR A 471 19.38 1.04 26.19
CA THR A 471 20.67 0.92 25.53
C THR A 471 20.52 0.91 24.01
N VAL A 472 19.57 0.13 23.48
CA VAL A 472 19.26 0.12 22.04
C VAL A 472 18.87 1.52 21.56
N GLY A 473 17.96 2.20 22.25
CA GLY A 473 17.53 3.54 21.88
C GLY A 473 18.65 4.57 21.93
N MET A 474 19.48 4.54 22.99
CA MET A 474 20.64 5.43 23.14
C MET A 474 21.65 5.25 22.00
N VAL A 475 21.98 4.00 21.65
CA VAL A 475 22.97 3.70 20.59
C VAL A 475 22.40 4.04 19.22
N ARG A 476 21.21 3.53 18.88
CA ARG A 476 20.60 3.71 17.55
C ARG A 476 20.22 5.17 17.26
N HIS A 477 19.92 5.95 18.29
CA HIS A 477 19.52 7.35 18.14
C HIS A 477 20.53 8.33 18.72
N GLN A 478 21.79 7.91 18.92
CA GLN A 478 22.93 8.78 19.27
C GLN A 478 22.66 9.69 20.49
N GLY A 479 22.01 9.14 21.52
CA GLY A 479 21.67 9.88 22.75
C GLY A 479 20.63 10.98 22.59
N LYS A 480 19.93 11.08 21.45
CA LYS A 480 18.89 12.12 21.20
C LYS A 480 17.61 11.94 22.05
N ILE A 481 17.43 10.77 22.66
CA ILE A 481 16.26 10.45 23.48
C ILE A 481 16.53 10.86 24.94
N MET A 482 15.62 11.63 25.52
CA MET A 482 15.64 11.95 26.95
C MET A 482 14.84 10.91 27.73
N TYR A 483 15.54 9.97 28.36
CA TYR A 483 14.92 8.93 29.19
C TYR A 483 14.58 9.45 30.59
N VAL A 484 13.34 9.24 31.02
CA VAL A 484 12.82 9.70 32.33
C VAL A 484 12.54 8.56 33.32
N GLY A 485 12.86 7.33 32.92
CA GLY A 485 12.68 6.13 33.74
C GLY A 485 11.22 5.70 33.87
N ASP A 486 10.85 5.22 35.06
CA ASP A 486 9.53 4.66 35.34
C ASP A 486 8.40 5.68 35.20
N VAL A 487 7.42 5.34 34.35
CA VAL A 487 6.25 6.18 34.06
C VAL A 487 5.47 6.58 35.32
N ARG A 488 5.50 5.75 36.38
CA ARG A 488 4.82 6.02 37.66
C ARG A 488 5.40 7.22 38.40
N ASN A 489 6.65 7.60 38.10
CA ASN A 489 7.32 8.75 38.68
C ASN A 489 7.10 10.03 37.87
N VAL A 490 6.45 9.94 36.71
CA VAL A 490 6.12 11.09 35.87
C VAL A 490 4.96 11.86 36.50
N THR A 491 5.24 13.09 36.91
CA THR A 491 4.26 13.98 37.55
C THR A 491 3.74 15.01 36.56
N ARG A 492 2.68 15.74 36.93
CA ARG A 492 2.16 16.86 36.13
C ARG A 492 3.22 17.95 35.90
N ASN A 493 3.96 18.30 36.93
CA ASN A 493 5.00 19.33 36.85
C ASN A 493 6.09 18.94 35.86
N HIS A 494 6.50 17.66 35.86
CA HIS A 494 7.46 17.15 34.87
C HIS A 494 6.96 17.37 33.44
N ILE A 495 5.71 17.02 33.15
CA ILE A 495 5.15 17.21 31.81
C ILE A 495 5.09 18.69 31.41
N GLU A 496 4.70 19.59 32.31
CA GLU A 496 4.62 21.04 32.05
C GLU A 496 6.02 21.65 31.85
N GLU A 497 7.05 21.13 32.52
CA GLU A 497 8.45 21.53 32.36
C GLU A 497 9.05 20.98 31.06
N TRP A 498 8.74 19.73 30.73
CA TRP A 498 9.28 19.02 29.59
C TRP A 498 8.68 19.43 28.25
N GLY A 499 7.51 20.05 28.25
CA GLY A 499 6.83 20.39 27.01
C GLY A 499 5.72 21.43 27.15
N PRO A 500 5.31 21.98 26.01
CA PRO A 500 4.18 21.38 25.31
C PRO A 500 4.63 20.22 24.43
N PHE A 501 3.76 19.23 24.24
CA PHE A 501 3.98 18.09 23.34
C PHE A 501 2.97 18.13 22.21
N ASP A 502 3.39 17.73 21.01
CA ASP A 502 2.53 17.68 19.82
C ASP A 502 1.99 16.27 19.58
N ILE A 503 2.78 15.25 19.94
CA ILE A 503 2.39 13.84 19.85
C ILE A 503 2.74 13.09 21.14
N VAL A 504 1.77 12.30 21.61
CA VAL A 504 1.94 11.35 22.71
C VAL A 504 1.67 9.96 22.18
N ILE A 505 2.66 9.08 22.29
CA ILE A 505 2.56 7.69 21.86
C ILE A 505 2.80 6.73 23.02
N GLY A 506 2.22 5.53 22.97
CA GLY A 506 2.61 4.48 23.89
C GLY A 506 1.92 3.14 23.71
N GLY A 507 2.53 2.09 24.26
CA GLY A 507 2.00 0.73 24.24
C GLY A 507 2.35 -0.01 25.54
N SER A 508 1.41 -0.03 26.49
CA SER A 508 1.68 -0.64 27.79
C SER A 508 1.96 -2.15 27.68
N PRO A 509 2.78 -2.74 28.57
CA PRO A 509 3.04 -4.18 28.58
C PRO A 509 1.77 -5.01 28.59
N CYS A 510 1.64 -5.93 27.62
CA CYS A 510 0.43 -6.70 27.40
C CYS A 510 0.31 -7.97 28.24
N ASN A 511 1.37 -8.37 28.95
CA ASN A 511 1.44 -9.68 29.60
C ASN A 511 0.34 -9.88 30.66
N ASP A 512 0.07 -8.86 31.48
CA ASP A 512 -0.97 -8.93 32.51
C ASP A 512 -2.39 -8.78 31.96
N LEU A 513 -2.51 -8.37 30.70
CA LEU A 513 -3.78 -8.20 30.00
C LEU A 513 -4.13 -9.47 29.23
N SER A 514 -3.13 -10.13 28.63
CA SER A 514 -3.25 -11.28 27.73
C SER A 514 -4.19 -12.40 28.19
N ILE A 515 -5.22 -12.72 27.40
CA ILE A 515 -6.14 -13.84 27.64
C ILE A 515 -5.37 -15.17 27.59
N VAL A 516 -4.33 -15.25 26.75
CA VAL A 516 -3.45 -16.42 26.67
C VAL A 516 -2.48 -16.51 27.85
N ASN A 517 -2.46 -15.52 28.75
CA ASN A 517 -1.79 -15.62 30.05
C ASN A 517 -2.78 -16.13 31.12
N PRO A 518 -2.63 -17.36 31.62
CA PRO A 518 -3.48 -17.88 32.70
C PRO A 518 -3.33 -17.09 34.01
N ALA A 519 -2.19 -16.43 34.21
CA ALA A 519 -1.87 -15.59 35.37
C ALA A 519 -2.20 -14.10 35.16
N ARG A 520 -3.05 -13.77 34.17
CA ARG A 520 -3.43 -12.38 33.87
C ARG A 520 -4.02 -11.69 35.10
N LYS A 521 -3.61 -10.45 35.33
CA LYS A 521 -4.06 -9.62 36.46
C LYS A 521 -5.10 -8.58 36.04
N GLY A 522 -5.33 -8.42 34.73
CA GLY A 522 -6.22 -7.41 34.17
C GLY A 522 -5.66 -5.98 34.35
N LEU A 523 -6.46 -4.99 33.97
CA LEU A 523 -6.05 -3.59 33.88
C LEU A 523 -6.09 -2.85 35.23
N PHE A 524 -5.72 -3.51 36.33
CA PHE A 524 -5.73 -2.89 37.65
C PHE A 524 -4.44 -2.07 37.88
N GLY A 525 -4.56 -0.74 37.74
CA GLY A 525 -3.66 0.24 38.36
C GLY A 525 -2.56 0.87 37.50
N LYS A 526 -2.30 0.40 36.28
CA LYS A 526 -1.12 0.84 35.48
C LYS A 526 -1.37 1.97 34.46
N MET A 527 -2.63 2.38 34.25
CA MET A 527 -3.00 3.30 33.16
C MET A 527 -3.74 4.57 33.62
N ILE A 528 -3.55 4.94 34.90
CA ILE A 528 -4.20 6.10 35.56
C ILE A 528 -3.66 7.45 35.04
N ILE A 529 -2.51 7.47 34.37
CA ILE A 529 -1.87 8.69 33.87
C ILE A 529 -2.66 9.33 32.71
N LEU A 530 -3.51 8.56 32.01
CA LEU A 530 -4.29 9.05 30.86
C LEU A 530 -5.45 9.99 31.25
N LYS A 531 -6.19 9.66 32.31
CA LYS A 531 -7.44 10.37 32.66
C LYS A 531 -7.20 11.79 33.21
N LYS A 532 -6.01 12.07 33.73
CA LYS A 532 -5.74 13.35 34.44
C LYS A 532 -5.37 14.52 33.53
N LYS A 533 -5.38 14.33 32.20
CA LYS A 533 -4.79 15.30 31.24
C LYS A 533 -5.67 15.69 30.06
N SER A 534 -6.96 15.34 30.08
CA SER A 534 -7.95 16.01 29.19
C SER A 534 -8.14 17.51 29.55
N SER A 535 -7.53 17.98 30.63
CA SER A 535 -7.62 19.38 31.11
C SER A 535 -6.45 20.29 30.71
N VAL A 536 -5.54 19.87 29.82
CA VAL A 536 -4.60 20.82 29.18
C VAL A 536 -5.31 21.44 27.99
N GLU A 537 -5.76 22.68 28.15
CA GLU A 537 -6.52 23.48 27.16
C GLU A 537 -5.83 23.70 25.80
N ASN A 538 -4.62 23.16 25.61
CA ASN A 538 -3.93 23.13 24.31
C ASN A 538 -4.42 21.98 23.44
N ASN A 539 -5.60 22.25 22.87
CA ASN A 539 -6.40 21.59 21.85
C ASN A 539 -5.69 21.18 20.54
N THR A 540 -4.47 20.61 20.53
CA THR A 540 -3.80 20.18 19.28
C THR A 540 -2.93 18.93 19.43
N VAL A 541 -2.92 18.30 20.61
CA VAL A 541 -2.08 17.12 20.85
C VAL A 541 -2.66 15.89 20.15
N ILE A 542 -1.85 15.27 19.30
CA ILE A 542 -2.13 13.97 18.71
C ILE A 542 -1.81 12.89 19.75
N GLN A 543 -2.76 12.00 19.99
CA GLN A 543 -2.61 10.88 20.92
C GLN A 543 -2.74 9.58 20.14
N PHE A 544 -1.80 8.66 20.34
CA PHE A 544 -1.80 7.36 19.70
C PHE A 544 -1.39 6.27 20.68
N TRP A 545 -2.26 5.30 20.88
CA TRP A 545 -2.07 4.22 21.84
C TRP A 545 -2.26 2.88 21.14
N GLY A 546 -1.20 2.08 21.10
CA GLY A 546 -1.26 0.72 20.58
C GLY A 546 -1.38 -0.29 21.72
N PHE A 547 -2.44 -1.09 21.75
CA PHE A 547 -2.54 -2.23 22.65
C PHE A 547 -2.62 -3.54 21.87
N THR A 548 -2.02 -4.58 22.45
CA THR A 548 -1.98 -5.87 21.81
C THR A 548 -3.33 -6.58 21.80
N GLU A 549 -3.46 -7.51 20.85
CA GLU A 549 -4.53 -8.46 20.41
C GLU A 549 -5.46 -9.12 21.45
N VAL A 550 -5.40 -8.67 22.69
CA VAL A 550 -6.08 -9.28 23.82
C VAL A 550 -7.44 -8.64 24.08
N HIS A 551 -7.61 -7.40 23.62
CA HIS A 551 -8.78 -6.60 23.92
C HIS A 551 -9.78 -6.75 22.80
N LYS A 552 -10.56 -7.84 22.78
CA LYS A 552 -11.83 -7.78 22.04
C LYS A 552 -12.53 -6.48 22.51
N PRO A 553 -12.99 -5.58 21.62
CA PRO A 553 -13.61 -4.33 22.02
C PRO A 553 -14.73 -4.53 23.04
N GLY A 554 -15.48 -5.64 22.91
CA GLY A 554 -16.52 -6.08 23.86
C GLY A 554 -16.03 -6.74 25.16
N SER A 555 -14.73 -6.77 25.46
CA SER A 555 -14.20 -7.22 26.76
C SER A 555 -14.29 -6.12 27.81
N ARG A 556 -14.22 -6.48 29.10
CA ARG A 556 -14.26 -5.50 30.20
C ARG A 556 -13.12 -4.49 30.10
N ASP A 557 -11.91 -4.96 29.80
CA ASP A 557 -10.73 -4.10 29.65
C ASP A 557 -10.80 -3.28 28.36
N GLY A 558 -11.32 -3.84 27.25
CA GLY A 558 -11.56 -3.11 26.00
C GLY A 558 -12.53 -1.94 26.17
N ARG A 559 -13.70 -2.17 26.79
CA ARG A 559 -14.66 -1.09 27.11
C ARG A 559 -14.08 -0.04 28.05
N TRP A 560 -13.22 -0.44 28.98
CA TRP A 560 -12.54 0.51 29.87
C TRP A 560 -11.56 1.40 29.11
N CYS A 561 -10.77 0.83 28.19
CA CYS A 561 -9.89 1.59 27.30
C CYS A 561 -10.69 2.58 26.43
N ASN A 562 -11.78 2.12 25.80
CA ASN A 562 -12.66 2.98 25.00
C ASN A 562 -13.19 4.16 25.83
N GLY A 563 -13.64 3.91 27.05
CA GLY A 563 -14.17 4.96 27.93
C GLY A 563 -13.12 5.94 28.48
N ILE A 564 -11.83 5.57 28.53
CA ILE A 564 -10.76 6.48 28.98
C ILE A 564 -10.15 7.28 27.83
N LEU A 565 -10.06 6.65 26.66
CA LEU A 565 -9.52 7.28 25.46
C LEU A 565 -10.61 7.98 24.64
N GLU A 566 -11.88 7.81 25.02
CA GLU A 566 -13.06 8.40 24.39
C GLU A 566 -13.11 8.13 22.87
N CYS A 567 -12.62 6.97 22.45
CA CYS A 567 -12.65 6.54 21.06
C CYS A 567 -12.68 5.01 20.93
N ASN A 568 -13.16 4.53 19.78
CA ASN A 568 -13.10 3.12 19.41
C ASN A 568 -11.73 2.77 18.83
N PRO A 569 -11.24 1.53 19.00
CA PRO A 569 -9.99 1.11 18.41
C PRO A 569 -10.14 0.75 16.93
N VAL A 570 -9.06 0.93 16.17
CA VAL A 570 -8.86 0.31 14.86
C VAL A 570 -8.06 -0.97 15.03
N MET A 571 -8.53 -2.07 14.45
CA MET A 571 -7.77 -3.32 14.41
C MET A 571 -6.91 -3.35 13.15
N ILE A 572 -5.61 -3.48 13.31
CA ILE A 572 -4.66 -3.62 12.20
C ILE A 572 -3.83 -4.88 12.44
N ASP A 573 -3.71 -5.72 11.42
CA ASP A 573 -2.89 -6.92 11.43
C ASP A 573 -1.65 -6.71 10.55
N ALA A 574 -0.47 -6.84 11.16
CA ALA A 574 0.80 -6.66 10.45
C ALA A 574 0.95 -7.61 9.26
N LYS A 575 0.16 -8.69 9.14
CA LYS A 575 0.21 -9.61 8.00
C LYS A 575 -0.01 -8.91 6.65
N GLU A 576 -0.69 -7.77 6.65
CA GLU A 576 -1.01 -7.01 5.44
C GLU A 576 0.20 -6.25 4.90
N VAL A 577 1.22 -6.00 5.73
CA VAL A 577 2.43 -5.22 5.41
C VAL A 577 3.73 -5.88 5.90
N SER A 578 3.67 -7.12 6.38
CA SER A 578 4.86 -7.84 6.89
C SER A 578 4.66 -9.35 6.83
N ALA A 579 5.76 -10.09 7.04
CA ALA A 579 5.78 -11.54 7.14
C ALA A 579 5.23 -12.12 8.46
N ALA A 580 4.49 -11.34 9.27
CA ALA A 580 4.00 -11.78 10.57
C ALA A 580 2.50 -11.56 10.78
N HIS A 581 1.81 -12.58 11.33
CA HIS A 581 0.49 -12.42 11.93
C HIS A 581 0.61 -11.75 13.30
N ARG A 582 0.19 -10.49 13.38
CA ARG A 582 0.31 -9.67 14.58
C ARG A 582 -0.81 -8.63 14.59
N ALA A 583 -2.02 -9.05 14.93
CA ALA A 583 -3.11 -8.10 15.07
C ALA A 583 -2.99 -7.30 16.37
N ARG A 584 -3.35 -6.03 16.27
CA ARG A 584 -3.21 -5.01 17.30
C ARG A 584 -4.39 -4.06 17.21
N TYR A 585 -4.83 -3.58 18.36
CA TYR A 585 -5.84 -2.54 18.46
C TYR A 585 -5.16 -1.20 18.72
N PHE A 586 -5.53 -0.19 17.96
CA PHE A 586 -4.97 1.15 18.02
C PHE A 586 -6.07 2.15 18.36
N TRP A 587 -5.87 2.91 19.42
CA TRP A 587 -6.72 4.02 19.82
C TRP A 587 -5.99 5.32 19.55
N GLY A 588 -6.70 6.34 19.09
CA GLY A 588 -6.12 7.65 18.93
C GLY A 588 -6.84 8.51 17.91
N ASN A 589 -6.23 9.64 17.61
CA ASN A 589 -6.78 10.65 16.71
C ASN A 589 -5.86 10.95 15.51
N LEU A 590 -5.00 10.01 15.12
CA LEU A 590 -4.21 10.15 13.89
C LEU A 590 -5.15 10.24 12.67
N PRO A 591 -4.97 11.26 11.81
CA PRO A 591 -5.77 11.40 10.60
C PRO A 591 -5.66 10.16 9.70
N GLY A 592 -6.80 9.61 9.29
CA GLY A 592 -6.82 8.46 8.38
C GLY A 592 -6.37 7.14 9.01
N MET A 593 -6.36 7.00 10.34
CA MET A 593 -6.05 5.73 11.01
C MET A 593 -6.93 4.55 10.53
N ASN A 594 -8.16 4.82 10.10
CA ASN A 594 -9.12 3.82 9.61
C ASN A 594 -8.97 3.52 8.10
N ARG A 595 -7.98 4.10 7.43
CA ARG A 595 -7.77 3.88 5.99
C ARG A 595 -7.34 2.44 5.71
N PRO A 596 -7.59 1.90 4.51
CA PRO A 596 -7.06 0.60 4.12
C PRO A 596 -5.53 0.58 4.21
N LEU A 597 -4.99 -0.50 4.77
CA LEU A 597 -3.55 -0.70 4.81
C LEU A 597 -3.07 -1.22 3.44
N VAL A 598 -1.95 -0.67 2.97
CA VAL A 598 -1.38 -1.00 1.67
C VAL A 598 0.10 -1.26 1.86
N ALA A 599 0.56 -2.42 1.39
CA ALA A 599 1.98 -2.75 1.34
C ALA A 599 2.69 -1.94 0.24
N THR A 600 3.84 -1.42 0.60
CA THR A 600 4.81 -0.82 -0.31
C THR A 600 5.71 -1.90 -0.90
N VAL A 601 6.50 -1.56 -1.93
CA VAL A 601 7.47 -2.48 -2.52
C VAL A 601 8.59 -2.87 -1.54
N ASN A 602 8.86 -2.03 -0.55
CA ASN A 602 9.88 -2.26 0.47
C ASN A 602 9.42 -3.26 1.55
N ASP A 603 8.11 -3.52 1.65
CA ASP A 603 7.55 -4.43 2.64
C ASP A 603 7.80 -5.89 2.28
N LYS A 604 8.43 -6.64 3.19
CA LYS A 604 8.66 -8.08 3.06
C LYS A 604 7.43 -8.84 3.55
N LEU A 605 6.66 -9.38 2.63
CA LEU A 605 5.37 -10.00 2.94
C LEU A 605 5.50 -11.49 3.22
N GLU A 606 6.52 -12.15 2.67
CA GLU A 606 6.76 -13.57 2.85
C GLU A 606 7.99 -13.78 3.74
N LEU A 607 7.91 -14.74 4.66
CA LEU A 607 8.99 -15.07 5.58
C LEU A 607 10.29 -15.37 4.84
N GLN A 608 10.19 -15.97 3.65
CA GLN A 608 11.35 -16.29 2.81
C GLN A 608 12.16 -15.05 2.42
N GLU A 609 11.55 -13.87 2.34
CA GLU A 609 12.21 -12.59 2.03
C GLU A 609 12.98 -12.02 3.24
N CYS A 610 12.67 -12.51 4.44
CA CYS A 610 13.35 -12.16 5.68
C CYS A 610 14.57 -13.06 5.97
N LEU A 611 14.59 -14.30 5.45
CA LEU A 611 15.61 -15.30 5.75
C LEU A 611 16.97 -15.03 5.11
N GLU A 612 18.03 -15.53 5.74
CA GLU A 612 19.37 -15.57 5.17
C GLU A 612 19.52 -16.63 4.07
N HIS A 613 20.57 -16.46 3.26
CA HIS A 613 20.88 -17.37 2.16
C HIS A 613 21.06 -18.82 2.63
N GLY A 614 20.51 -19.77 1.87
CA GLY A 614 20.59 -21.20 2.20
C GLY A 614 19.55 -21.68 3.22
N ARG A 615 18.66 -20.79 3.68
CA ARG A 615 17.57 -21.11 4.61
C ARG A 615 16.22 -21.02 3.92
N VAL A 616 15.32 -21.95 4.25
CA VAL A 616 14.04 -22.12 3.58
C VAL A 616 12.89 -21.97 4.57
N ALA A 617 11.95 -21.08 4.27
CA ALA A 617 10.77 -20.84 5.10
C ALA A 617 9.79 -22.03 4.99
N LYS A 618 9.30 -22.51 6.13
CA LYS A 618 8.23 -23.53 6.19
C LYS A 618 6.83 -22.92 6.12
N PHE A 619 6.72 -21.64 6.43
CA PHE A 619 5.47 -20.90 6.47
C PHE A 619 5.66 -19.59 5.71
N SER A 620 4.60 -19.12 5.04
CA SER A 620 4.58 -17.79 4.41
C SER A 620 4.68 -16.68 5.44
N LYS A 621 4.02 -16.84 6.59
CA LYS A 621 4.05 -15.87 7.68
C LYS A 621 4.23 -16.56 9.02
N VAL A 622 4.96 -15.92 9.92
CA VAL A 622 5.09 -16.36 11.32
C VAL A 622 3.93 -15.85 12.17
N ARG A 623 3.53 -16.63 13.17
CA ARG A 623 2.64 -16.14 14.23
C ARG A 623 3.38 -15.14 15.12
N THR A 624 2.63 -14.38 15.93
CA THR A 624 3.20 -13.40 16.87
C THR A 624 4.23 -14.06 17.78
N ILE A 625 5.49 -13.66 17.60
CA ILE A 625 6.61 -14.04 18.45
C ILE A 625 6.62 -13.12 19.68
N THR A 626 6.90 -13.71 20.84
CA THR A 626 6.94 -13.06 22.15
C THR A 626 8.26 -13.39 22.85
N THR A 627 8.48 -12.83 24.04
CA THR A 627 9.64 -13.19 24.88
C THR A 627 9.65 -14.64 25.35
N ARG A 628 8.57 -15.41 25.15
CA ARG A 628 8.55 -16.85 25.44
C ARG A 628 9.11 -17.62 24.25
N SER A 629 10.16 -18.40 24.47
CA SER A 629 10.81 -19.24 23.43
C SER A 629 9.84 -20.14 22.66
N ASN A 630 8.81 -20.68 23.33
CA ASN A 630 7.79 -21.50 22.68
C ASN A 630 6.95 -20.75 21.63
N SER A 631 6.89 -19.42 21.66
CA SER A 631 6.15 -18.63 20.65
C SER A 631 6.80 -18.63 19.27
N ILE A 632 8.08 -19.04 19.17
CA ILE A 632 8.77 -19.24 17.89
C ILE A 632 8.19 -20.45 17.14
N LYS A 633 7.67 -21.44 17.87
CA LYS A 633 7.09 -22.65 17.29
C LYS A 633 5.73 -22.36 16.65
N GLN A 634 5.54 -22.90 15.46
CA GLN A 634 4.40 -22.65 14.58
C GLN A 634 3.48 -23.87 14.48
N GLY A 635 2.21 -23.63 14.13
CA GLY A 635 1.23 -24.69 13.94
C GLY A 635 0.76 -25.38 15.23
N LYS A 636 -0.03 -26.45 15.09
CA LYS A 636 -0.46 -27.29 16.21
C LYS A 636 0.65 -28.24 16.66
N ASP A 637 1.42 -28.71 15.69
CA ASP A 637 2.50 -29.68 15.85
C ASP A 637 3.83 -29.05 16.31
N GLN A 638 3.84 -27.74 16.62
CA GLN A 638 4.93 -27.04 17.29
C GLN A 638 6.27 -27.09 16.51
N HIS A 639 6.20 -26.91 15.20
CA HIS A 639 7.36 -26.88 14.30
C HIS A 639 8.14 -25.57 14.38
N PHE A 640 9.46 -25.61 14.22
CA PHE A 640 10.19 -24.38 13.97
C PHE A 640 9.91 -23.82 12.56
N PRO A 641 10.05 -22.50 12.35
CA PRO A 641 9.58 -21.85 11.12
C PRO A 641 10.51 -22.03 9.90
N VAL A 642 11.76 -22.48 10.10
CA VAL A 642 12.78 -22.52 9.06
C VAL A 642 13.36 -23.93 8.90
N PHE A 643 13.76 -24.28 7.68
CA PHE A 643 14.64 -25.39 7.37
C PHE A 643 16.02 -24.88 6.95
N MET A 644 17.06 -25.50 7.49
CA MET A 644 18.44 -25.33 7.05
C MET A 644 19.10 -26.71 6.98
N ASN A 645 19.62 -27.09 5.81
CA ASN A 645 20.24 -28.40 5.58
C ASN A 645 19.36 -29.57 6.05
N GLU A 646 18.08 -29.56 5.64
CA GLU A 646 17.05 -30.56 5.99
C GLU A 646 16.71 -30.67 7.49
N LYS A 647 17.21 -29.75 8.33
CA LYS A 647 16.92 -29.69 9.76
C LYS A 647 16.07 -28.47 10.09
N GLU A 648 15.14 -28.65 11.03
CA GLU A 648 14.35 -27.54 11.56
C GLU A 648 15.24 -26.59 12.36
N ASP A 649 15.06 -25.29 12.13
CA ASP A 649 15.78 -24.23 12.82
C ASP A 649 14.88 -23.04 13.17
N ILE A 650 15.28 -22.27 14.18
CA ILE A 650 14.60 -21.05 14.63
C ILE A 650 14.94 -19.87 13.72
N LEU A 651 14.18 -18.78 13.83
CA LEU A 651 14.60 -17.50 13.25
C LEU A 651 15.81 -16.95 13.98
N TRP A 652 16.77 -16.44 13.22
CA TRP A 652 17.86 -15.65 13.77
C TRP A 652 17.39 -14.23 14.10
N CYS A 653 18.09 -13.54 15.00
CA CYS A 653 17.70 -12.18 15.40
C CYS A 653 17.59 -11.23 14.20
N THR A 654 18.54 -11.30 13.26
CA THR A 654 18.54 -10.48 12.04
C THR A 654 17.39 -10.81 11.09
N GLU A 655 16.91 -12.06 11.08
CA GLU A 655 15.73 -12.48 10.31
C GLU A 655 14.42 -12.08 10.99
N MET A 656 14.43 -11.93 12.32
CA MET A 656 13.29 -11.44 13.10
C MET A 656 13.18 -9.91 13.09
N GLU A 657 14.30 -9.21 12.89
CA GLU A 657 14.35 -7.75 12.67
C GLU A 657 13.77 -7.35 11.31
N ARG A 658 13.89 -8.23 10.30
CA ARG A 658 13.32 -8.08 8.95
C ARG A 658 11.86 -8.52 8.91
#